data_AF-A0A8H5YZQ7-F1
#
_entry.id   AF-A0A8H5YZQ7-F1
#
_cell.length_a   1.000
_cell.length_b   1.000
_cell.length_c   1.000
_cell.angle_alpha   90.00
_cell.angle_beta   90.00
_cell.angle_gamma   90.00
#
_symmetry.space_group_name_H-M   'P 1'
#
loop_
_entity.id
_entity.type
_entity.pdbx_description
1 polymer ?
#
loop_
_entity_poly.entity_id
_entity_poly.type
_entity_poly.pdbx_seq_one_letter_code
_entity_poly.pdbx_strand_id
1 'polypeptide(L)'
;MSDSRYDSQNEDRNPRVLNMSVANSNVIVVGGGIVGASIAWHLSSETNVTIIAEDVGGVATPNSFAWLNAASSDKKFYYDFRLRSLEHWREIEKAVENLPIHWGGTTSWDKSPEELEEEQKNLTAWGYDVIRVDKTEISKREPHIEETKLPGWGLGYDQEGALEAEKAAALLINLAKDNGAKVLETKVTGFTKTDGHISGVTLSSGETIPADHVVVAAGLGSVSLLASQNIPLPLKSTAGLLVNTKPTSKKLINGVINAPELHIRQTLEGALLFGSSYAGGDLGEDPEKTARELFTKLQKSVVGGDELEFSHYTIGHRVLPDDGLPILGETGLDGLSVAVMHSGVTNGALVGKLLRSRSNIFLLPEAHIFLIISPSVRCVSVASAQTSLFFIITITITITITITITITITITITITITVIIIIVSIMAQRIRPFRLTAGEKQKVHLVEVFHNTFGPRRKFIEISLQEDLPSTESLVMHVTFENPSKETQHGVLKLYDRRYARSIRQVNGKTTAPLVEADDAYLSFVRQGKMGVFRSALEHIYNTQRVRASDILDNSFEADRVTRFEAAAWYENDKCFKTELRAYKHLESLQGDKIPRLFAHVRIPYSTIYQRAREAHDEQWDEFFCVHGLLLEYIPGHKLEQWPKPSFAPDTLKAAIESVIGSIYDINELGVLLEKNSNDIIIKDNDNDNDIPVDSQKPFIVDFTKAVFREDLEKIEIKRLPISDLLATEDLRTRLKLAY
;
A
#
# COMPACT_ATOMS: atom_id res chain seq x y z
N MET A 1 63.62 -7.67 -44.25
CA MET A 1 62.63 -7.57 -43.17
C MET A 1 61.33 -7.12 -43.82
N SER A 2 60.34 -8.02 -43.77
CA SER A 2 58.99 -7.96 -44.35
C SER A 2 58.36 -6.57 -44.29
N ASP A 3 58.02 -5.96 -45.44
CA ASP A 3 56.69 -6.00 -46.12
C ASP A 3 55.58 -5.36 -45.28
N SER A 4 54.69 -4.48 -45.75
CA SER A 4 54.35 -3.89 -47.06
C SER A 4 53.20 -2.89 -46.73
N ARG A 5 53.30 -1.59 -47.06
CA ARG A 5 52.77 -0.90 -48.27
C ARG A 5 51.21 -0.76 -48.37
N TYR A 6 50.81 0.49 -48.69
CA TYR A 6 49.57 1.01 -49.32
C TYR A 6 48.27 1.14 -48.49
N ASP A 7 47.36 2.09 -48.70
CA ASP A 7 47.29 3.46 -49.27
C ASP A 7 45.80 3.91 -49.15
N SER A 8 45.59 5.22 -49.13
CA SER A 8 44.41 5.98 -49.59
C SER A 8 43.00 5.82 -48.97
N GLN A 9 42.54 6.97 -48.47
CA GLN A 9 41.20 7.58 -48.58
C GLN A 9 39.99 6.94 -47.88
N ASN A 10 39.35 7.76 -47.02
CA ASN A 10 37.90 7.72 -46.85
C ASN A 10 37.36 9.12 -46.50
N GLU A 11 36.57 9.66 -47.42
CA GLU A 11 35.73 10.85 -47.25
C GLU A 11 34.52 10.56 -46.35
N ASP A 12 33.99 11.63 -45.76
CA ASP A 12 32.59 11.85 -45.40
C ASP A 12 31.78 10.70 -44.79
N ARG A 13 31.69 10.69 -43.44
CA ARG A 13 30.41 10.44 -42.75
C ARG A 13 30.27 11.32 -41.51
N ASN A 14 29.64 12.46 -41.74
CA ASN A 14 28.88 13.23 -40.77
C ASN A 14 28.16 12.28 -39.78
N PRO A 15 28.39 12.35 -38.45
CA PRO A 15 27.55 11.61 -37.52
C PRO A 15 26.16 12.22 -37.61
N ARG A 16 25.20 11.47 -38.18
CA ARG A 16 23.79 11.77 -38.03
C ARG A 16 23.50 11.81 -36.53
N VAL A 17 23.50 13.00 -35.96
CA VAL A 17 22.78 13.30 -34.73
C VAL A 17 21.33 13.02 -35.07
N LEU A 18 20.88 11.80 -34.76
CA LEU A 18 19.47 11.53 -34.59
C LEU A 18 19.04 12.37 -33.39
N ASN A 19 18.67 13.62 -33.66
CA ASN A 19 17.75 14.35 -32.82
C ASN A 19 16.44 13.55 -32.86
N MET A 20 16.35 12.53 -32.01
CA MET A 20 15.06 12.10 -31.51
C MET A 20 14.53 13.28 -30.69
N SER A 21 13.77 14.16 -31.34
CA SER A 21 12.79 14.95 -30.59
C SER A 21 11.93 13.91 -29.87
N VAL A 22 12.11 13.77 -28.56
CA VAL A 22 11.10 13.12 -27.74
C VAL A 22 9.83 13.94 -28.00
N ALA A 23 8.87 13.38 -28.72
CA ALA A 23 7.60 14.05 -28.90
C ALA A 23 7.02 14.19 -27.48
N ASN A 24 7.03 15.41 -26.95
CA ASN A 24 6.42 15.68 -25.66
C ASN A 24 4.95 15.29 -25.77
N SER A 25 4.52 14.40 -24.89
CA SER A 25 3.15 13.92 -24.95
C SER A 25 2.13 14.95 -24.54
N ASN A 26 0.94 14.83 -25.12
CA ASN A 26 -0.17 15.75 -24.91
C ASN A 26 -1.06 15.22 -23.78
N VAL A 27 -1.19 15.99 -22.69
CA VAL A 27 -2.03 15.63 -21.55
C VAL A 27 -3.13 16.67 -21.37
N ILE A 28 -4.37 16.23 -21.24
CA ILE A 28 -5.48 17.10 -20.88
C ILE A 28 -5.79 16.96 -19.39
N VAL A 29 -5.86 18.08 -18.68
CA VAL A 29 -6.35 18.12 -17.29
C VAL A 29 -7.73 18.76 -17.30
N VAL A 30 -8.77 17.98 -16.98
CA VAL A 30 -10.15 18.45 -16.91
C VAL A 30 -10.45 18.95 -15.51
N GLY A 31 -10.62 20.26 -15.35
CA GLY A 31 -10.86 20.94 -14.08
C GLY A 31 -9.73 21.89 -13.69
N GLY A 32 -10.07 23.14 -13.40
CA GLY A 32 -9.14 24.22 -13.06
C GLY A 32 -9.06 24.54 -11.56
N GLY A 33 -9.59 23.67 -10.68
CA GLY A 33 -9.48 23.83 -9.23
C GLY A 33 -8.07 23.58 -8.69
N ILE A 34 -7.84 23.76 -7.38
CA ILE A 34 -6.50 23.61 -6.77
C ILE A 34 -5.82 22.26 -7.10
N VAL A 35 -6.58 21.17 -7.17
CA VAL A 35 -6.06 19.84 -7.54
C VAL A 35 -5.62 19.82 -9.00
N GLY A 36 -6.48 20.26 -9.92
CA GLY A 36 -6.17 20.31 -11.36
C GLY A 36 -5.03 21.28 -11.69
N ALA A 37 -5.01 22.45 -11.03
CA ALA A 37 -3.93 23.43 -11.13
C ALA A 37 -2.58 22.85 -10.70
N SER A 38 -2.54 22.15 -9.56
CA SER A 38 -1.33 21.46 -9.08
C SER A 38 -0.86 20.38 -10.05
N ILE A 39 -1.76 19.53 -10.55
CA ILE A 39 -1.45 18.48 -11.53
C ILE A 39 -0.86 19.10 -12.82
N ALA A 40 -1.53 20.12 -13.35
CA ALA A 40 -1.12 20.77 -14.58
C ALA A 40 0.24 21.45 -14.45
N TRP A 41 0.50 22.15 -13.34
CA TRP A 41 1.79 22.77 -13.07
C TRP A 41 2.91 21.72 -13.02
N HIS A 42 2.73 20.63 -12.28
CA HIS A 42 3.74 19.57 -12.20
C HIS A 42 4.03 18.93 -13.56
N LEU A 43 2.99 18.62 -14.35
CA LEU A 43 3.11 18.00 -15.67
C LEU A 43 3.70 18.93 -16.74
N SER A 44 3.43 20.23 -16.65
CA SER A 44 3.82 21.21 -17.67
C SER A 44 5.33 21.31 -17.91
N SER A 45 6.14 20.89 -16.95
CA SER A 45 7.61 20.89 -17.08
C SER A 45 8.15 19.78 -18.01
N GLU A 46 7.36 18.74 -18.29
CA GLU A 46 7.80 17.54 -19.02
C GLU A 46 6.87 17.15 -20.18
N THR A 47 5.65 17.73 -20.24
CA THR A 47 4.60 17.35 -21.18
C THR A 47 3.85 18.58 -21.71
N ASN A 48 3.17 18.42 -22.84
CA ASN A 48 2.31 19.45 -23.40
C ASN A 48 0.95 19.37 -22.69
N VAL A 49 0.70 20.28 -21.75
CA VAL A 49 -0.53 20.26 -20.94
C VAL A 49 -1.59 21.20 -21.53
N THR A 50 -2.83 20.73 -21.59
CA THR A 50 -4.01 21.58 -21.82
C THR A 50 -4.98 21.45 -20.64
N ILE A 51 -5.18 22.53 -19.91
CA ILE A 51 -6.20 22.63 -18.85
C ILE A 51 -7.53 22.99 -19.51
N ILE A 52 -8.58 22.24 -19.22
CA ILE A 52 -9.93 22.53 -19.72
C ILE A 52 -10.88 22.61 -18.53
N ALA A 53 -11.51 23.77 -18.33
CA ALA A 53 -12.42 23.99 -17.22
C ALA A 53 -13.51 25.00 -17.60
N GLU A 54 -14.74 24.75 -17.14
CA GLU A 54 -15.83 25.73 -17.25
C GLU A 54 -15.55 26.93 -16.33
N ASP A 55 -15.16 26.64 -15.08
CA ASP A 55 -14.71 27.64 -14.10
C ASP A 55 -13.21 27.48 -13.82
N VAL A 56 -12.37 28.33 -14.42
CA VAL A 56 -10.91 28.35 -14.12
C VAL A 56 -10.70 28.85 -12.69
N GLY A 57 -9.95 28.11 -11.88
CA GLY A 57 -9.91 28.27 -10.41
C GLY A 57 -10.85 27.30 -9.67
N GLY A 58 -11.83 26.73 -10.36
CA GLY A 58 -12.77 25.74 -9.85
C GLY A 58 -13.86 26.32 -8.94
N VAL A 59 -14.90 25.52 -8.67
CA VAL A 59 -16.08 25.95 -7.89
C VAL A 59 -15.87 25.79 -6.37
N ALA A 60 -15.29 24.67 -5.93
CA ALA A 60 -15.08 24.40 -4.50
C ALA A 60 -13.84 25.12 -3.93
N THR A 61 -12.84 25.41 -4.77
CA THR A 61 -11.58 26.04 -4.37
C THR A 61 -11.77 27.42 -3.72
N PRO A 62 -12.45 28.41 -4.35
CA PRO A 62 -12.62 29.74 -3.77
C PRO A 62 -13.52 29.74 -2.53
N ASN A 63 -14.38 28.74 -2.38
CA ASN A 63 -15.31 28.60 -1.27
C ASN A 63 -14.76 27.75 -0.10
N SER A 64 -13.44 27.49 -0.07
CA SER A 64 -12.82 26.63 0.93
C SER A 64 -12.33 27.41 2.14
N PHE A 65 -12.48 26.82 3.33
CA PHE A 65 -11.79 27.30 4.54
C PHE A 65 -10.27 27.13 4.42
N ALA A 66 -9.80 26.22 3.55
CA ALA A 66 -8.40 26.08 3.15
C ALA A 66 -7.41 25.85 4.29
N TRP A 67 -7.83 25.12 5.32
CA TRP A 67 -6.98 24.66 6.41
C TRP A 67 -6.06 23.53 5.94
N LEU A 68 -4.75 23.71 6.14
CA LEU A 68 -3.70 22.74 5.87
C LEU A 68 -3.40 21.96 7.15
N ASN A 69 -3.85 20.70 7.20
CA ASN A 69 -3.72 19.82 8.37
C ASN A 69 -3.55 18.34 8.02
N ALA A 70 -2.85 17.63 8.89
CA ALA A 70 -2.78 16.17 8.87
C ALA A 70 -3.60 15.53 9.99
N ALA A 71 -3.84 16.24 11.10
CA ALA A 71 -4.52 15.72 12.28
C ALA A 71 -6.02 15.40 12.08
N SER A 72 -6.67 15.90 11.03
CA SER A 72 -8.12 15.70 10.83
C SER A 72 -8.52 14.30 10.36
N SER A 73 -7.70 13.27 10.57
CA SER A 73 -8.00 11.88 10.18
C SER A 73 -7.68 10.90 11.30
N ASP A 74 -8.62 9.99 11.53
CA ASP A 74 -8.54 8.83 12.43
C ASP A 74 -7.83 7.62 11.80
N LYS A 75 -7.47 7.70 10.51
CA LYS A 75 -6.81 6.62 9.75
C LYS A 75 -5.33 6.96 9.55
N LYS A 76 -4.43 6.20 10.18
CA LYS A 76 -2.96 6.41 10.10
C LYS A 76 -2.43 6.63 8.68
N PHE A 77 -2.82 5.79 7.72
CA PHE A 77 -2.32 5.90 6.35
C PHE A 77 -2.76 7.20 5.67
N TYR A 78 -3.96 7.70 5.99
CA TYR A 78 -4.47 8.93 5.41
C TYR A 78 -3.87 10.17 6.09
N TYR A 79 -3.62 10.07 7.40
CA TYR A 79 -2.76 10.99 8.13
C TYR A 79 -1.36 11.09 7.46
N ASP A 80 -0.70 9.96 7.17
CA ASP A 80 0.64 9.95 6.55
C ASP A 80 0.62 10.60 5.16
N PHE A 81 -0.45 10.35 4.39
CA PHE A 81 -0.65 11.00 3.10
C PHE A 81 -0.76 12.52 3.23
N ARG A 82 -1.53 13.01 4.20
CA ARG A 82 -1.69 14.44 4.47
C ARG A 82 -0.40 15.06 4.97
N LEU A 83 0.32 14.41 5.88
CA LEU A 83 1.61 14.88 6.40
C LEU A 83 2.62 15.08 5.26
N ARG A 84 2.76 14.08 4.38
CA ARG A 84 3.60 14.19 3.17
C ARG A 84 3.16 15.31 2.24
N SER A 85 1.86 15.61 2.18
CA SER A 85 1.35 16.73 1.40
C SER A 85 1.64 18.09 2.05
N LEU A 86 1.63 18.19 3.37
CA LEU A 86 2.10 19.39 4.09
C LEU A 86 3.58 19.64 3.87
N GLU A 87 4.40 18.59 3.98
CA GLU A 87 5.83 18.65 3.64
C GLU A 87 6.02 19.13 2.21
N HIS A 88 5.22 18.61 1.27
CA HIS A 88 5.31 19.02 -0.12
C HIS A 88 4.84 20.46 -0.36
N TRP A 89 3.82 20.97 0.35
CA TRP A 89 3.49 22.40 0.31
C TRP A 89 4.68 23.27 0.74
N ARG A 90 5.46 22.85 1.75
CA ARG A 90 6.70 23.54 2.14
C ARG A 90 7.80 23.45 1.08
N GLU A 91 7.86 22.35 0.32
CA GLU A 91 8.75 22.25 -0.85
C GLU A 91 8.32 23.24 -1.96
N ILE A 92 7.02 23.34 -2.24
CA ILE A 92 6.47 24.27 -3.24
C ILE A 92 6.72 25.71 -2.81
N GLU A 93 6.48 26.06 -1.55
CA GLU A 93 6.76 27.41 -1.00
C GLU A 93 8.21 27.84 -1.19
N LYS A 94 9.17 26.90 -1.10
CA LYS A 94 10.59 27.18 -1.37
C LYS A 94 10.89 27.36 -2.86
N ALA A 95 10.11 26.72 -3.74
CA ALA A 95 10.34 26.70 -5.18
C ALA A 95 9.54 27.78 -5.94
N VAL A 96 8.42 28.24 -5.37
CA VAL A 96 7.48 29.17 -5.97
C VAL A 96 7.44 30.45 -5.16
N GLU A 97 7.91 31.54 -5.76
CA GLU A 97 7.82 32.86 -5.15
C GLU A 97 6.36 33.28 -4.94
N ASN A 98 6.09 33.95 -3.81
CA ASN A 98 4.79 34.52 -3.48
C ASN A 98 3.63 33.50 -3.40
N LEU A 99 3.92 32.23 -3.06
CA LEU A 99 2.87 31.27 -2.73
C LEU A 99 2.05 31.83 -1.55
N PRO A 100 0.71 31.95 -1.65
CA PRO A 100 -0.11 32.65 -0.64
C PRO A 100 -0.45 31.70 0.51
N ILE A 101 0.57 31.27 1.24
CA ILE A 101 0.51 30.30 2.34
C ILE A 101 0.91 30.96 3.65
N HIS A 102 0.34 30.48 4.76
CA HIS A 102 0.65 30.97 6.11
C HIS A 102 0.75 29.81 7.09
N TRP A 103 1.96 29.55 7.60
CA TRP A 103 2.25 28.52 8.61
C TRP A 103 2.19 29.08 10.05
N GLY A 104 0.99 29.47 10.48
CA GLY A 104 0.75 30.03 11.82
C GLY A 104 0.44 28.99 12.90
N GLY A 105 0.45 27.70 12.54
CA GLY A 105 -0.05 26.62 13.39
C GLY A 105 -1.57 26.62 13.55
N THR A 106 -2.06 25.63 14.31
CA THR A 106 -3.48 25.51 14.68
C THR A 106 -3.60 25.40 16.20
N THR A 107 -4.63 26.05 16.77
CA THR A 107 -5.06 25.81 18.15
C THR A 107 -6.50 25.27 18.15
N SER A 108 -6.72 24.11 18.74
CA SER A 108 -7.98 23.36 18.68
C SER A 108 -8.50 22.97 20.06
N TRP A 109 -9.81 23.12 20.26
CA TRP A 109 -10.56 22.63 21.41
C TRP A 109 -12.02 22.33 21.02
N ASP A 110 -12.23 21.90 19.78
CA ASP A 110 -13.55 21.65 19.19
C ASP A 110 -14.25 20.39 19.69
N LYS A 111 -13.52 19.51 20.39
CA LYS A 111 -14.00 18.22 20.91
C LYS A 111 -14.05 18.20 22.43
N SER A 112 -14.68 17.16 22.99
CA SER A 112 -14.65 16.92 24.43
C SER A 112 -13.23 16.67 24.94
N PRO A 113 -12.93 16.92 26.24
CA PRO A 113 -11.62 16.62 26.82
C PRO A 113 -11.16 15.18 26.58
N GLU A 114 -12.08 14.21 26.65
CA GLU A 114 -11.79 12.79 26.45
C GLU A 114 -11.36 12.50 25.00
N GLU A 115 -12.07 13.08 24.02
CA GLU A 115 -11.73 12.94 22.60
C GLU A 115 -10.38 13.62 22.27
N LEU A 116 -10.09 14.78 22.87
CA LEU A 116 -8.81 15.47 22.69
C LEU A 116 -7.64 14.66 23.30
N GLU A 117 -7.86 13.96 24.42
CA GLU A 117 -6.84 13.08 25.01
C GLU A 117 -6.56 11.86 24.13
N GLU A 118 -7.61 11.26 23.57
CA GLU A 118 -7.46 10.16 22.62
C GLU A 118 -6.73 10.61 21.34
N GLU A 119 -7.10 11.77 20.79
CA GLU A 119 -6.46 12.36 19.63
C GLU A 119 -4.98 12.66 19.89
N GLN A 120 -4.65 13.30 21.02
CA GLN A 120 -3.27 13.56 21.42
C GLN A 120 -2.47 12.26 21.49
N LYS A 121 -3.03 11.23 22.14
CA LYS A 121 -2.36 9.93 22.30
C LYS A 121 -2.10 9.27 20.95
N ASN A 122 -3.09 9.24 20.06
CA ASN A 122 -2.99 8.62 18.75
C ASN A 122 -1.96 9.35 17.87
N LEU A 123 -2.03 10.67 17.81
CA LEU A 123 -1.13 11.50 17.03
C LEU A 123 0.32 11.44 17.56
N THR A 124 0.51 11.44 18.88
CA THR A 124 1.82 11.25 19.51
C THR A 124 2.40 9.88 19.15
N ALA A 125 1.60 8.82 19.23
CA ALA A 125 2.03 7.47 18.83
C ALA A 125 2.37 7.36 17.33
N TRP A 126 1.82 8.25 16.51
CA TRP A 126 2.11 8.35 15.08
C TRP A 126 3.29 9.27 14.74
N GLY A 127 3.87 9.94 15.75
CA GLY A 127 4.99 10.87 15.58
C GLY A 127 4.58 12.24 15.04
N TYR A 128 3.31 12.65 15.18
CA TYR A 128 2.89 14.01 14.87
C TYR A 128 3.28 14.97 16.01
N ASP A 129 3.75 16.17 15.68
CA ASP A 129 4.02 17.19 16.68
C ASP A 129 2.70 17.81 17.17
N VAL A 130 2.11 17.18 18.19
CA VAL A 130 0.92 17.65 18.88
C VAL A 130 1.28 18.00 20.32
N ILE A 131 0.95 19.21 20.73
CA ILE A 131 1.20 19.66 22.09
C ILE A 131 -0.11 19.94 22.82
N ARG A 132 -0.15 19.61 24.11
CA ARG A 132 -1.23 20.05 24.99
C ARG A 132 -0.96 21.49 25.40
N VAL A 133 -1.92 22.38 25.16
CA VAL A 133 -1.83 23.81 25.52
C VAL A 133 -2.88 24.12 26.57
N ASP A 134 -2.47 24.69 27.70
CA ASP A 134 -3.39 25.16 28.72
C ASP A 134 -4.00 26.52 28.33
N LYS A 135 -4.98 27.00 29.10
CA LYS A 135 -5.63 28.29 28.86
C LYS A 135 -4.65 29.47 28.70
N THR A 136 -3.56 29.47 29.47
CA THR A 136 -2.54 30.53 29.43
C THR A 136 -1.77 30.48 28.11
N GLU A 137 -1.38 29.29 27.68
CA GLU A 137 -0.71 29.09 26.40
C GLU A 137 -1.63 29.36 25.20
N ILE A 138 -2.91 28.99 25.28
CA ILE A 138 -3.92 29.34 24.27
C ILE A 138 -4.06 30.87 24.17
N SER A 139 -4.15 31.56 25.31
CA SER A 139 -4.23 33.03 25.35
C SER A 139 -2.97 33.71 24.79
N LYS A 140 -1.78 33.14 25.00
CA LYS A 140 -0.54 33.64 24.37
C LYS A 140 -0.53 33.42 22.86
N ARG A 141 -1.00 32.26 22.39
CA ARG A 141 -1.08 31.91 20.96
C ARG A 141 -2.08 32.80 20.23
N GLU A 142 -3.24 33.05 20.83
CA GLU A 142 -4.33 33.80 20.23
C GLU A 142 -4.81 34.92 21.18
N PRO A 143 -4.02 35.99 21.36
CA PRO A 143 -4.24 37.01 22.39
C PRO A 143 -5.46 37.91 22.15
N HIS A 144 -6.01 37.90 20.94
CA HIS A 144 -7.22 38.66 20.61
C HIS A 144 -8.48 37.81 20.64
N ILE A 145 -8.43 36.59 21.20
CA ILE A 145 -9.65 35.87 21.56
C ILE A 145 -10.06 36.24 22.98
N GLU A 146 -11.35 36.53 23.15
CA GLU A 146 -11.93 36.87 24.44
C GLU A 146 -11.64 35.77 25.47
N GLU A 147 -11.04 36.14 26.61
CA GLU A 147 -10.60 35.17 27.63
C GLU A 147 -11.75 34.30 28.17
N THR A 148 -12.97 34.84 28.14
CA THR A 148 -14.21 34.15 28.52
C THR A 148 -14.59 33.01 27.57
N LYS A 149 -14.02 32.96 26.36
CA LYS A 149 -14.25 31.93 25.34
C LYS A 149 -13.21 30.82 25.36
N LEU A 150 -12.10 31.01 26.07
CA LEU A 150 -11.02 30.05 26.10
C LEU A 150 -11.34 28.85 27.01
N PRO A 151 -11.06 27.61 26.57
CA PRO A 151 -11.23 26.41 27.37
C PRO A 151 -10.18 26.35 28.48
N GLY A 152 -10.27 25.35 29.37
CA GLY A 152 -9.20 25.07 30.32
C GLY A 152 -7.90 24.60 29.65
N TRP A 153 -8.03 23.89 28.52
CA TRP A 153 -6.91 23.40 27.70
C TRP A 153 -7.42 22.98 26.31
N GLY A 154 -6.48 22.74 25.39
CA GLY A 154 -6.71 22.23 24.04
C GLY A 154 -5.44 21.62 23.42
N LEU A 155 -5.43 21.44 22.11
CA LEU A 155 -4.30 20.94 21.34
C LEU A 155 -3.71 22.03 20.43
N GLY A 156 -2.38 22.06 20.34
CA GLY A 156 -1.61 22.91 19.45
C GLY A 156 -0.89 22.09 18.39
N TYR A 157 -0.90 22.59 17.15
CA TYR A 157 -0.26 21.97 15.99
C TYR A 157 0.58 22.99 15.23
N ASP A 158 1.87 23.09 15.56
CA ASP A 158 2.72 24.18 15.05
C ASP A 158 3.10 24.01 13.57
N GLN A 159 3.07 22.78 13.06
CA GLN A 159 3.38 22.50 11.66
C GLN A 159 2.23 22.82 10.68
N GLU A 160 1.04 23.14 11.17
CA GLU A 160 -0.16 23.38 10.35
C GLU A 160 -0.27 24.84 9.88
N GLY A 161 -1.23 25.11 9.00
CA GLY A 161 -1.40 26.45 8.44
C GLY A 161 -2.64 26.61 7.56
N ALA A 162 -2.65 27.64 6.73
CA ALA A 162 -3.71 27.90 5.77
C ALA A 162 -3.15 28.38 4.43
N LEU A 163 -3.94 28.23 3.38
CA LEU A 163 -3.60 28.65 2.01
C LEU A 163 -4.74 29.52 1.44
N GLU A 164 -4.43 30.60 0.73
CA GLU A 164 -5.43 31.27 -0.10
C GLU A 164 -5.66 30.47 -1.38
N ALA A 165 -6.54 29.47 -1.30
CA ALA A 165 -6.67 28.40 -2.27
C ALA A 165 -6.96 28.88 -3.71
N GLU A 166 -7.81 29.89 -3.88
CA GLU A 166 -8.09 30.50 -5.19
C GLU A 166 -6.84 31.13 -5.80
N LYS A 167 -6.12 31.94 -5.02
CA LYS A 167 -4.89 32.60 -5.44
C LYS A 167 -3.79 31.60 -5.75
N ALA A 168 -3.67 30.55 -4.94
CA ALA A 168 -2.72 29.47 -5.17
C ALA A 168 -3.05 28.70 -6.46
N ALA A 169 -4.33 28.39 -6.72
CA ALA A 169 -4.73 27.73 -7.97
C ALA A 169 -4.41 28.61 -9.19
N ALA A 170 -4.73 29.90 -9.13
CA ALA A 170 -4.41 30.85 -10.20
C ALA A 170 -2.89 30.96 -10.44
N LEU A 171 -2.10 31.04 -9.38
CA LEU A 171 -0.63 31.07 -9.46
C LEU A 171 -0.08 29.81 -10.13
N LEU A 172 -0.51 28.62 -9.70
CA LEU A 172 -0.05 27.36 -10.28
C LEU A 172 -0.47 27.22 -11.76
N ILE A 173 -1.67 27.68 -12.13
CA ILE A 173 -2.10 27.74 -13.54
C ILE A 173 -1.21 28.68 -14.36
N ASN A 174 -0.87 29.86 -13.82
CA ASN A 174 0.03 30.79 -14.50
C ASN A 174 1.43 30.20 -14.69
N LEU A 175 1.99 29.56 -13.66
CA LEU A 175 3.26 28.85 -13.77
C LEU A 175 3.20 27.70 -14.79
N ALA A 176 2.07 27.00 -14.87
CA ALA A 176 1.87 25.99 -15.91
C ALA A 176 1.89 26.61 -17.32
N LYS A 177 1.26 27.78 -17.49
CA LYS A 177 1.27 28.53 -18.76
C LYS A 177 2.68 29.03 -19.12
N ASP A 178 3.46 29.46 -18.14
CA ASP A 178 4.85 29.87 -18.32
C ASP A 178 5.72 28.70 -18.83
N ASN A 179 5.37 27.47 -18.44
CA ASN A 179 5.95 26.23 -18.97
C ASN A 179 5.34 25.78 -20.32
N GLY A 180 4.41 26.54 -20.90
CA GLY A 180 3.80 26.27 -22.20
C GLY A 180 2.43 25.57 -22.16
N ALA A 181 1.83 25.39 -20.98
CA ALA A 181 0.48 24.84 -20.89
C ALA A 181 -0.56 25.79 -21.50
N LYS A 182 -1.60 25.22 -22.10
CA LYS A 182 -2.77 25.95 -22.61
C LYS A 182 -3.92 25.88 -21.62
N VAL A 183 -4.75 26.91 -21.58
CA VAL A 183 -5.99 26.94 -20.78
C VAL A 183 -7.15 27.21 -21.73
N LEU A 184 -8.15 26.33 -21.71
CA LEU A 184 -9.39 26.46 -22.45
C LEU A 184 -10.54 26.60 -21.46
N GLU A 185 -11.18 27.77 -21.45
CA GLU A 185 -12.34 28.04 -20.61
C GLU A 185 -13.60 27.53 -21.31
N THR A 186 -13.88 26.24 -21.14
CA THR A 186 -14.98 25.54 -21.78
C THR A 186 -15.28 24.23 -21.06
N LYS A 187 -16.41 23.61 -21.41
CA LYS A 187 -16.90 22.39 -20.77
C LYS A 187 -16.55 21.16 -21.59
N VAL A 188 -15.99 20.15 -20.92
CA VAL A 188 -15.85 18.80 -21.46
C VAL A 188 -17.17 18.04 -21.25
N THR A 189 -17.69 17.44 -22.31
CA THR A 189 -18.96 16.70 -22.32
C THR A 189 -18.78 15.18 -22.51
N GLY A 190 -17.58 14.74 -22.94
CA GLY A 190 -17.27 13.33 -23.12
C GLY A 190 -15.84 13.09 -23.56
N PHE A 191 -15.55 11.85 -23.97
CA PHE A 191 -14.22 11.38 -24.36
C PHE A 191 -14.24 10.86 -25.80
N THR A 192 -13.13 11.02 -26.52
CA THR A 192 -12.89 10.35 -27.80
C THR A 192 -12.08 9.07 -27.60
N LYS A 193 -12.31 8.05 -28.43
CA LYS A 193 -11.61 6.77 -28.33
C LYS A 193 -11.00 6.35 -29.66
N THR A 194 -9.83 5.73 -29.59
CA THR A 194 -9.16 5.08 -30.72
C THR A 194 -8.68 3.71 -30.24
N ASP A 195 -9.11 2.63 -30.89
CA ASP A 195 -8.74 1.24 -30.53
C ASP A 195 -8.93 0.87 -29.04
N GLY A 196 -9.93 1.47 -28.39
CA GLY A 196 -10.25 1.23 -26.97
C GLY A 196 -9.51 2.14 -25.97
N HIS A 197 -8.52 2.90 -26.43
CA HIS A 197 -7.78 3.90 -25.66
C HIS A 197 -8.49 5.27 -25.71
N ILE A 198 -8.51 6.02 -24.59
CA ILE A 198 -8.99 7.41 -24.55
C ILE A 198 -7.98 8.30 -25.26
N SER A 199 -8.35 8.82 -26.42
CA SER A 199 -7.47 9.61 -27.29
C SER A 199 -7.76 11.12 -27.26
N GLY A 200 -8.57 11.58 -26.32
CA GLY A 200 -8.96 12.99 -26.19
C GLY A 200 -10.31 13.21 -25.54
N VAL A 201 -10.80 14.45 -25.65
CA VAL A 201 -12.08 14.88 -25.07
C VAL A 201 -12.97 15.59 -26.08
N THR A 202 -14.27 15.53 -25.85
CA THR A 202 -15.28 16.29 -26.61
C THR A 202 -15.71 17.51 -25.80
N LEU A 203 -15.69 18.68 -26.43
CA LEU A 203 -16.12 19.94 -25.84
C LEU A 203 -17.63 20.15 -26.02
N SER A 204 -18.21 21.08 -25.25
CA SER A 204 -19.62 21.47 -25.39
C SER A 204 -19.96 22.08 -26.75
N SER A 205 -18.98 22.61 -27.47
CA SER A 205 -19.11 23.08 -28.86
C SER A 205 -19.25 21.94 -29.88
N GLY A 206 -18.96 20.70 -29.48
CA GLY A 206 -18.84 19.54 -30.38
C GLY A 206 -17.44 19.34 -30.97
N GLU A 207 -16.51 20.28 -30.75
CA GLU A 207 -15.10 20.12 -31.11
C GLU A 207 -14.42 19.03 -30.26
N THR A 208 -13.47 18.30 -30.85
CA THR A 208 -12.68 17.30 -30.15
C THR A 208 -11.23 17.74 -30.02
N ILE A 209 -10.66 17.61 -28.82
CA ILE A 209 -9.26 17.93 -28.54
C ILE A 209 -8.51 16.62 -28.31
N PRO A 210 -7.51 16.27 -29.16
CA PRO A 210 -6.75 15.04 -29.02
C PRO A 210 -5.77 15.13 -27.85
N ALA A 211 -5.54 14.00 -27.18
CA ALA A 211 -4.55 13.85 -26.13
C ALA A 211 -4.05 12.40 -26.06
N ASP A 212 -2.82 12.23 -25.58
CA ASP A 212 -2.25 10.91 -25.25
C ASP A 212 -2.74 10.42 -23.88
N HIS A 213 -3.25 11.33 -23.04
CA HIS A 213 -3.78 11.02 -21.71
C HIS A 213 -4.74 12.11 -21.21
N VAL A 214 -5.77 11.72 -20.45
CA VAL A 214 -6.72 12.64 -19.83
C VAL A 214 -6.77 12.41 -18.33
N VAL A 215 -6.61 13.48 -17.53
CA VAL A 215 -6.77 13.47 -16.07
C VAL A 215 -8.03 14.22 -15.69
N VAL A 216 -9.00 13.55 -15.07
CA VAL A 216 -10.25 14.15 -14.60
C VAL A 216 -10.10 14.63 -13.15
N ALA A 217 -10.00 15.95 -12.97
CA ALA A 217 -9.88 16.65 -11.70
C ALA A 217 -11.00 17.68 -11.49
N ALA A 218 -12.21 17.39 -12.00
CA ALA A 218 -13.33 18.33 -12.10
C ALA A 218 -14.27 18.36 -10.87
N GLY A 219 -13.79 17.93 -9.70
CA GLY A 219 -14.60 17.91 -8.47
C GLY A 219 -15.92 17.14 -8.65
N LEU A 220 -17.06 17.74 -8.29
CA LEU A 220 -18.39 17.13 -8.52
C LEU A 220 -18.73 16.94 -10.00
N GLY A 221 -18.15 17.77 -10.90
CA GLY A 221 -18.32 17.62 -12.34
C GLY A 221 -17.75 16.31 -12.90
N SER A 222 -16.82 15.68 -12.17
CA SER A 222 -16.27 14.38 -12.53
C SER A 222 -17.33 13.28 -12.56
N VAL A 223 -18.39 13.38 -11.73
CA VAL A 223 -19.43 12.33 -11.60
C VAL A 223 -20.15 12.09 -12.91
N SER A 224 -20.75 13.15 -13.48
CA SER A 224 -21.47 13.03 -14.75
C SER A 224 -20.55 12.70 -15.92
N LEU A 225 -19.32 13.22 -15.91
CA LEU A 225 -18.37 13.00 -16.98
C LEU A 225 -17.91 11.53 -17.04
N LEU A 226 -17.52 10.94 -15.91
CA LEU A 226 -17.09 9.53 -15.85
C LEU A 226 -18.26 8.55 -15.96
N ALA A 227 -19.46 8.93 -15.54
CA ALA A 227 -20.66 8.11 -15.75
C ALA A 227 -20.93 7.85 -17.25
N SER A 228 -20.56 8.78 -18.15
CA SER A 228 -20.64 8.56 -19.60
C SER A 228 -19.81 7.37 -20.10
N GLN A 229 -18.85 6.92 -19.29
CA GLN A 229 -17.96 5.79 -19.56
C GLN A 229 -18.27 4.57 -18.66
N ASN A 230 -19.41 4.56 -17.98
CA ASN A 230 -19.79 3.54 -17.01
C ASN A 230 -18.81 3.41 -15.82
N ILE A 231 -18.15 4.51 -15.45
CA ILE A 231 -17.27 4.56 -14.27
C ILE A 231 -18.03 5.32 -13.17
N PRO A 232 -18.60 4.62 -12.16
CA PRO A 232 -19.28 5.29 -11.06
C PRO A 232 -18.27 6.04 -10.18
N LEU A 233 -18.60 7.24 -9.71
CA LEU A 233 -17.81 7.92 -8.69
C LEU A 233 -18.64 8.05 -7.39
N PRO A 234 -18.28 7.35 -6.30
CA PRO A 234 -19.01 7.38 -5.04
C PRO A 234 -18.71 8.67 -4.27
N LEU A 235 -19.34 9.77 -4.70
CA LEU A 235 -19.19 11.10 -4.10
C LEU A 235 -20.51 11.58 -3.49
N LYS A 236 -20.40 12.13 -2.29
CA LYS A 236 -21.38 12.99 -1.64
C LYS A 236 -20.98 14.45 -1.75
N SER A 237 -21.99 15.30 -1.60
CA SER A 237 -21.81 16.74 -1.47
C SER A 237 -22.60 17.24 -0.27
N THR A 238 -21.92 18.02 0.55
CA THR A 238 -22.52 18.73 1.68
C THR A 238 -22.21 20.21 1.50
N ALA A 239 -23.23 21.05 1.61
CA ALA A 239 -23.07 22.49 1.61
C ALA A 239 -22.45 22.94 2.94
N GLY A 240 -21.56 23.92 2.89
CA GLY A 240 -20.99 24.57 4.07
C GLY A 240 -21.02 26.08 3.90
N LEU A 241 -21.51 26.77 4.93
CA LEU A 241 -21.53 28.22 5.00
C LEU A 241 -20.24 28.74 5.65
N LEU A 242 -19.57 29.67 4.97
CA LEU A 242 -18.47 30.45 5.53
C LEU A 242 -18.82 31.93 5.44
N VAL A 243 -18.36 32.70 6.41
CA VAL A 243 -18.57 34.15 6.48
C VAL A 243 -17.22 34.84 6.41
N ASN A 244 -17.19 35.99 5.73
CA ASN A 244 -16.02 36.86 5.67
C ASN A 244 -16.36 38.23 6.25
N THR A 245 -15.42 38.77 7.01
CA THR A 245 -15.42 40.19 7.36
C THR A 245 -14.85 41.03 6.23
N LYS A 246 -15.02 42.36 6.30
CA LYS A 246 -14.14 43.26 5.57
C LYS A 246 -12.70 43.10 6.11
N PRO A 247 -11.68 43.31 5.27
CA PRO A 247 -10.30 43.33 5.70
C PRO A 247 -10.03 44.32 6.84
N THR A 248 -9.21 43.92 7.80
CA THR A 248 -8.65 44.79 8.84
C THR A 248 -7.13 44.80 8.77
N SER A 249 -6.51 45.93 9.11
CA SER A 249 -5.05 46.06 9.23
C SER A 249 -4.49 45.44 10.51
N LYS A 250 -5.35 45.14 11.50
CA LYS A 250 -4.95 44.50 12.76
C LYS A 250 -4.77 42.99 12.53
N LYS A 251 -3.65 42.43 12.98
CA LYS A 251 -3.45 40.98 13.05
C LYS A 251 -4.14 40.46 14.32
N LEU A 252 -5.36 39.96 14.15
CA LEU A 252 -6.21 39.50 15.25
C LEU A 252 -6.03 38.01 15.51
N ILE A 253 -5.95 37.20 14.45
CA ILE A 253 -5.78 35.75 14.55
C ILE A 253 -4.41 35.37 13.99
N ASN A 254 -3.62 34.68 14.80
CA ASN A 254 -2.27 34.28 14.45
C ASN A 254 -2.29 33.05 13.55
N GLY A 255 -2.90 31.95 13.99
CA GLY A 255 -2.99 30.69 13.24
C GLY A 255 -4.39 30.37 12.74
N VAL A 256 -4.71 29.07 12.75
CA VAL A 256 -6.08 28.56 12.61
C VAL A 256 -6.62 28.25 14.00
N ILE A 257 -7.85 28.68 14.27
CA ILE A 257 -8.59 28.31 15.48
C ILE A 257 -9.69 27.34 15.09
N ASN A 258 -9.77 26.21 15.79
CA ASN A 258 -10.88 25.27 15.66
C ASN A 258 -11.56 25.07 17.02
N ALA A 259 -12.73 25.68 17.22
CA ALA A 259 -13.49 25.63 18.45
C ALA A 259 -14.93 25.11 18.20
N PRO A 260 -15.66 24.66 19.24
CA PRO A 260 -16.91 23.91 19.07
C PRO A 260 -18.01 24.63 18.27
N GLU A 261 -18.06 25.96 18.34
CA GLU A 261 -19.06 26.77 17.63
C GLU A 261 -18.44 27.76 16.62
N LEU A 262 -17.12 27.72 16.46
CA LEU A 262 -16.42 28.73 15.68
C LEU A 262 -15.04 28.23 15.24
N HIS A 263 -14.85 28.03 13.94
CA HIS A 263 -13.52 27.89 13.36
C HIS A 263 -13.18 29.16 12.60
N ILE A 264 -11.98 29.70 12.80
CA ILE A 264 -11.56 31.02 12.30
C ILE A 264 -10.15 30.94 11.76
N ARG A 265 -9.89 31.68 10.68
CA ARG A 265 -8.56 32.10 10.28
C ARG A 265 -8.59 33.55 9.80
N GLN A 266 -7.46 34.23 9.80
CA GLN A 266 -7.30 35.51 9.12
C GLN A 266 -6.60 35.31 7.78
N THR A 267 -7.19 35.82 6.70
CA THR A 267 -6.61 35.77 5.35
C THR A 267 -5.40 36.68 5.25
N LEU A 268 -4.57 36.47 4.22
CA LEU A 268 -3.40 37.33 3.96
C LEU A 268 -3.78 38.79 3.69
N GLU A 269 -4.99 39.05 3.22
CA GLU A 269 -5.53 40.38 2.97
C GLU A 269 -6.10 41.03 4.24
N GLY A 270 -6.17 40.28 5.34
CA GLY A 270 -6.61 40.76 6.64
C GLY A 270 -8.09 40.54 6.94
N ALA A 271 -8.86 39.85 6.08
CA ALA A 271 -10.24 39.46 6.39
C ALA A 271 -10.26 38.27 7.36
N LEU A 272 -11.26 38.20 8.24
CA LEU A 272 -11.51 37.00 9.03
C LEU A 272 -12.47 36.10 8.25
N LEU A 273 -12.04 34.87 7.97
CA LEU A 273 -12.84 33.81 7.37
C LEU A 273 -13.21 32.81 8.46
N PHE A 274 -14.50 32.48 8.59
CA PHE A 274 -14.97 31.65 9.70
C PHE A 274 -16.27 30.91 9.39
N GLY A 275 -16.53 29.85 10.16
CA GLY A 275 -17.72 29.00 10.06
C GLY A 275 -18.14 28.44 11.43
N SER A 276 -19.32 27.82 11.50
CA SER A 276 -19.89 27.30 12.77
C SER A 276 -19.34 25.92 13.18
N SER A 277 -19.08 25.03 12.21
CA SER A 277 -18.43 23.74 12.43
C SER A 277 -17.55 23.39 11.24
N TYR A 278 -16.34 22.88 11.51
CA TYR A 278 -15.44 22.47 10.45
C TYR A 278 -15.97 21.26 9.66
N ALA A 279 -16.79 20.38 10.25
CA ALA A 279 -17.38 19.23 9.56
C ALA A 279 -18.47 19.60 8.54
N GLY A 280 -18.97 20.83 8.59
CA GLY A 280 -20.04 21.35 7.73
C GLY A 280 -20.97 22.23 8.56
N GLY A 281 -21.08 23.51 8.21
CA GLY A 281 -21.98 24.43 8.90
C GLY A 281 -23.42 24.24 8.43
N ASP A 282 -24.35 24.19 9.37
CA ASP A 282 -25.78 24.27 9.08
C ASP A 282 -26.06 25.56 8.30
N LEU A 283 -26.77 25.45 7.18
CA LEU A 283 -27.23 26.61 6.41
C LEU A 283 -28.36 27.34 7.15
N GLY A 284 -29.05 26.64 8.06
CA GLY A 284 -30.33 27.05 8.61
C GLY A 284 -31.41 27.11 7.53
N GLU A 285 -32.60 27.59 7.91
CA GLU A 285 -33.68 27.86 6.96
C GLU A 285 -33.41 29.11 6.09
N ASP A 286 -32.61 30.04 6.60
CA ASP A 286 -32.20 31.28 5.94
C ASP A 286 -30.68 31.49 6.08
N PRO A 287 -29.90 31.26 5.01
CA PRO A 287 -28.44 31.40 5.03
C PRO A 287 -27.92 32.80 5.39
N GLU A 288 -28.59 33.88 4.99
CA GLU A 288 -28.16 35.25 5.34
C GLU A 288 -28.34 35.48 6.84
N LYS A 289 -29.48 35.06 7.39
CA LYS A 289 -29.71 35.12 8.84
C LYS A 289 -28.68 34.30 9.61
N THR A 290 -28.43 33.06 9.19
CA THR A 290 -27.40 32.19 9.79
C THR A 290 -26.01 32.84 9.73
N ALA A 291 -25.64 33.45 8.61
CA ALA A 291 -24.38 34.18 8.45
C ALA A 291 -24.27 35.38 9.40
N ARG A 292 -25.35 36.16 9.56
CA ARG A 292 -25.39 37.33 10.46
C ARG A 292 -25.30 36.92 11.94
N GLU A 293 -25.97 35.84 12.31
CA GLU A 293 -25.89 35.27 13.66
C GLU A 293 -24.47 34.77 13.95
N LEU A 294 -23.85 34.07 13.00
CA LEU A 294 -22.47 33.62 13.12
C LEU A 294 -21.48 34.79 13.20
N PHE A 295 -21.68 35.84 12.41
CA PHE A 295 -20.89 37.08 12.49
C PHE A 295 -21.01 37.73 13.87
N THR A 296 -22.21 37.77 14.45
CA THR A 296 -22.43 38.26 15.82
C THR A 296 -21.68 37.40 16.86
N LYS A 297 -21.60 36.07 16.65
CA LYS A 297 -20.78 35.20 17.49
C LYS A 297 -19.28 35.51 17.37
N LEU A 298 -18.79 35.79 16.17
CA LEU A 298 -17.40 36.21 15.94
C LEU A 298 -17.09 37.51 16.70
N GLN A 299 -17.92 38.54 16.57
CA GLN A 299 -17.69 39.83 17.23
C GLN A 299 -17.58 39.67 18.75
N LYS A 300 -18.37 38.77 19.36
CA LYS A 300 -18.31 38.46 20.79
C LYS A 300 -17.16 37.55 21.21
N SER A 301 -16.43 36.99 20.26
CA SER A 301 -15.34 36.04 20.53
C SER A 301 -13.96 36.65 20.31
N VAL A 302 -13.89 37.80 19.62
CA VAL A 302 -12.65 38.50 19.29
C VAL A 302 -12.60 39.82 20.06
N VAL A 303 -11.48 40.10 20.71
CA VAL A 303 -11.21 41.37 21.38
C VAL A 303 -11.26 42.51 20.37
N GLY A 304 -12.13 43.49 20.63
CA GLY A 304 -12.41 44.59 19.69
C GLY A 304 -13.25 44.15 18.49
N GLY A 305 -13.95 43.02 18.57
CA GLY A 305 -14.79 42.48 17.50
C GLY A 305 -15.92 43.42 17.04
N ASP A 306 -16.32 44.39 17.86
CA ASP A 306 -17.29 45.43 17.48
C ASP A 306 -16.80 46.33 16.34
N GLU A 307 -15.48 46.41 16.11
CA GLU A 307 -14.89 47.14 14.97
C GLU A 307 -14.90 46.33 13.67
N LEU A 308 -15.19 45.03 13.72
CA LEU A 308 -15.28 44.20 12.54
C LEU A 308 -16.55 44.55 11.76
N GLU A 309 -16.45 44.55 10.43
CA GLU A 309 -17.59 44.75 9.55
C GLU A 309 -17.88 43.47 8.77
N PHE A 310 -19.16 43.11 8.64
CA PHE A 310 -19.57 42.02 7.77
C PHE A 310 -19.30 42.39 6.30
N SER A 311 -18.73 41.45 5.54
CA SER A 311 -18.58 41.60 4.08
C SER A 311 -19.65 40.79 3.35
N HIS A 312 -19.51 39.46 3.37
CA HIS A 312 -20.40 38.53 2.67
C HIS A 312 -20.30 37.13 3.29
N TYR A 313 -21.20 36.23 2.88
CA TYR A 313 -21.08 34.81 3.12
C TYR A 313 -20.99 34.02 1.81
N THR A 314 -20.42 32.84 1.88
CA THR A 314 -20.25 31.90 0.76
C THR A 314 -20.83 30.55 1.13
N ILE A 315 -21.47 29.89 0.16
CA ILE A 315 -21.92 28.50 0.30
C ILE A 315 -21.05 27.64 -0.61
N GLY A 316 -20.16 26.86 -0.01
CA GLY A 316 -19.31 25.91 -0.71
C GLY A 316 -19.91 24.51 -0.69
N HIS A 317 -19.85 23.81 -1.82
CA HIS A 317 -20.20 22.39 -1.88
C HIS A 317 -18.94 21.53 -1.79
N ARG A 318 -18.84 20.74 -0.71
CA ARG A 318 -17.69 19.88 -0.47
C ARG A 318 -17.72 18.67 -1.39
N VAL A 319 -16.55 18.27 -1.89
CA VAL A 319 -16.40 17.07 -2.71
C VAL A 319 -15.99 15.91 -1.80
N LEU A 320 -16.96 15.13 -1.32
CA LEU A 320 -16.73 14.13 -0.27
C LEU A 320 -16.83 12.70 -0.82
N PRO A 321 -15.72 11.98 -0.99
CA PRO A 321 -15.74 10.54 -1.23
C PRO A 321 -16.47 9.79 -0.11
N ASP A 322 -17.24 8.75 -0.47
CA ASP A 322 -18.12 8.03 0.45
C ASP A 322 -17.38 7.37 1.63
N ASP A 323 -16.15 6.91 1.41
CA ASP A 323 -15.28 6.29 2.40
C ASP A 323 -14.36 7.30 3.12
N GLY A 324 -14.46 8.58 2.75
CA GLY A 324 -13.66 9.69 3.28
C GLY A 324 -12.23 9.76 2.73
N LEU A 325 -11.86 8.97 1.71
CA LEU A 325 -10.50 8.91 1.16
C LEU A 325 -10.41 9.53 -0.24
N PRO A 326 -9.26 10.10 -0.63
CA PRO A 326 -9.05 10.54 -2.01
C PRO A 326 -9.29 9.44 -3.05
N ILE A 327 -10.00 9.78 -4.13
CA ILE A 327 -10.14 8.95 -5.33
C ILE A 327 -9.10 9.41 -6.35
N LEU A 328 -8.03 8.65 -6.52
CA LEU A 328 -6.90 9.00 -7.39
C LEU A 328 -6.39 7.79 -8.17
N GLY A 329 -5.92 8.00 -9.40
CA GLY A 329 -5.29 6.97 -10.24
C GLY A 329 -6.09 6.62 -11.49
N GLU A 330 -5.70 5.53 -12.14
CA GLU A 330 -6.33 5.03 -13.37
C GLU A 330 -7.79 4.64 -13.15
N THR A 331 -8.64 4.86 -14.16
CA THR A 331 -10.06 4.49 -14.08
C THR A 331 -10.37 3.09 -14.61
N GLY A 332 -9.33 2.31 -14.96
CA GLY A 332 -9.46 1.05 -15.70
C GLY A 332 -9.71 1.21 -17.20
N LEU A 333 -9.77 2.45 -17.71
CA LEU A 333 -9.76 2.74 -19.15
C LEU A 333 -8.39 3.31 -19.51
N ASP A 334 -7.77 2.73 -20.52
CA ASP A 334 -6.45 3.18 -20.99
C ASP A 334 -6.50 4.64 -21.45
N GLY A 335 -5.53 5.45 -21.03
CA GLY A 335 -5.48 6.90 -21.31
C GLY A 335 -6.33 7.78 -20.39
N LEU A 336 -6.89 7.24 -19.29
CA LEU A 336 -7.79 7.99 -18.39
C LEU A 336 -7.49 7.76 -16.90
N SER A 337 -7.12 8.85 -16.21
CA SER A 337 -7.03 8.88 -14.74
C SER A 337 -8.05 9.85 -14.13
N VAL A 338 -8.28 9.70 -12.83
CA VAL A 338 -9.11 10.58 -12.01
C VAL A 338 -8.33 11.09 -10.79
N ALA A 339 -8.66 12.29 -10.34
CA ALA A 339 -8.17 12.87 -9.08
C ALA A 339 -9.26 13.72 -8.42
N VAL A 340 -9.96 13.15 -7.44
CA VAL A 340 -11.08 13.78 -6.73
C VAL A 340 -10.99 13.48 -5.23
N MET A 341 -11.10 14.50 -4.36
CA MET A 341 -10.90 14.29 -2.93
C MET A 341 -11.41 15.41 -2.02
N HIS A 342 -11.55 15.06 -0.75
CA HIS A 342 -11.50 15.98 0.40
C HIS A 342 -10.39 15.51 1.35
N SER A 343 -9.46 16.36 1.83
CA SER A 343 -9.34 17.81 1.63
C SER A 343 -8.49 18.14 0.40
N GLY A 344 -9.09 18.71 -0.65
CA GLY A 344 -8.40 19.01 -1.92
C GLY A 344 -7.28 20.05 -1.79
N VAL A 345 -7.41 21.03 -0.88
CA VAL A 345 -6.36 22.04 -0.64
C VAL A 345 -5.13 21.41 0.02
N THR A 346 -5.34 20.64 1.11
CA THR A 346 -4.26 19.93 1.80
C THR A 346 -3.55 18.96 0.86
N ASN A 347 -4.31 18.13 0.16
CA ASN A 347 -3.79 17.00 -0.61
C ASN A 347 -3.32 17.36 -2.03
N GLY A 348 -3.77 18.52 -2.55
CA GLY A 348 -3.52 18.93 -3.93
C GLY A 348 -2.03 19.03 -4.28
N ALA A 349 -1.19 19.43 -3.31
CA ALA A 349 0.26 19.44 -3.49
C ALA A 349 0.78 18.05 -3.84
N LEU A 350 0.63 17.07 -2.95
CA LEU A 350 1.18 15.73 -3.16
C LEU A 350 0.62 15.05 -4.42
N VAL A 351 -0.68 15.24 -4.68
CA VAL A 351 -1.34 14.63 -5.85
C VAL A 351 -0.76 15.13 -7.16
N GLY A 352 -0.44 16.41 -7.27
CA GLY A 352 0.24 16.96 -8.44
C GLY A 352 1.59 16.29 -8.68
N LYS A 353 2.38 16.11 -7.62
CA LYS A 353 3.68 15.41 -7.67
C LYS A 353 3.54 13.95 -8.09
N LEU A 354 2.57 13.23 -7.54
CA LEU A 354 2.36 11.81 -7.81
C LEU A 354 1.93 11.55 -9.26
N LEU A 355 1.10 12.43 -9.83
CA LEU A 355 0.61 12.30 -11.20
C LEU A 355 1.58 12.85 -12.27
N ARG A 356 2.68 13.51 -11.87
CA ARG A 356 3.72 14.03 -12.77
C ARG A 356 4.42 12.95 -13.59
N SER A 357 4.77 11.83 -12.97
CA SER A 357 5.58 10.79 -13.61
C SER A 357 4.71 9.78 -14.33
N ARG A 358 4.89 9.62 -15.65
CA ARG A 358 4.31 8.51 -16.43
C ARG A 358 4.64 7.13 -15.86
N SER A 359 5.75 7.01 -15.14
CA SER A 359 6.14 5.77 -14.44
C SER A 359 5.40 5.54 -13.11
N ASN A 360 4.79 6.56 -12.49
CA ASN A 360 4.00 6.41 -11.26
C ASN A 360 2.48 6.45 -11.50
N ILE A 361 2.02 6.65 -12.73
CA ILE A 361 0.64 6.31 -13.11
C ILE A 361 0.37 4.80 -12.90
N PHE A 362 1.43 3.97 -12.90
CA PHE A 362 1.38 2.54 -12.59
C PHE A 362 1.46 2.19 -11.08
N LEU A 363 1.53 3.16 -10.17
CA LEU A 363 1.82 2.91 -8.74
C LEU A 363 0.94 3.71 -7.75
N LEU A 364 -0.31 3.98 -8.11
CA LEU A 364 -1.32 4.45 -7.15
C LEU A 364 -2.27 3.29 -6.80
N PRO A 365 -2.45 2.94 -5.51
CA PRO A 365 -3.42 1.92 -5.13
C PRO A 365 -4.83 2.43 -5.45
N GLU A 366 -5.55 1.67 -6.27
CA GLU A 366 -6.87 2.04 -6.78
C GLU A 366 -7.85 2.46 -5.67
N ALA A 367 -8.49 3.61 -5.86
CA ALA A 367 -9.67 3.97 -5.11
C ALA A 367 -10.86 3.12 -5.59
N HIS A 368 -11.37 2.27 -4.71
CA HIS A 368 -12.44 1.33 -5.03
C HIS A 368 -13.79 2.05 -5.23
N ILE A 369 -14.38 1.83 -6.40
CA ILE A 369 -15.77 2.14 -6.70
C ILE A 369 -16.63 0.95 -6.27
N PHE A 370 -17.55 1.15 -5.31
CA PHE A 370 -18.54 0.14 -4.95
C PHE A 370 -19.89 0.42 -5.62
N LEU A 371 -20.37 -0.59 -6.33
CA LEU A 371 -21.74 -0.74 -6.81
C LEU A 371 -22.66 -1.02 -5.61
N ILE A 372 -23.48 -0.05 -5.18
CA ILE A 372 -24.50 -0.27 -4.15
C ILE A 372 -25.76 -0.83 -4.81
N ILE A 373 -26.04 -2.11 -4.55
CA ILE A 373 -27.39 -2.68 -4.67
C ILE A 373 -28.05 -2.50 -3.29
N SER A 374 -29.05 -1.63 -3.19
CA SER A 374 -29.83 -1.45 -1.96
C SER A 374 -30.78 -2.65 -1.74
N PRO A 375 -30.75 -3.25 -0.54
CA PRO A 375 -31.98 -3.32 0.22
C PRO A 375 -31.78 -2.83 1.66
N SER A 376 -32.72 -2.01 2.14
CA SER A 376 -32.76 -1.48 3.50
C SER A 376 -33.01 -2.60 4.52
N VAL A 377 -32.03 -2.91 5.36
CA VAL A 377 -32.17 -3.73 6.58
C VAL A 377 -31.81 -2.84 7.78
N ARG A 378 -32.77 -2.57 8.68
CA ARG A 378 -32.49 -1.96 9.99
C ARG A 378 -32.22 -3.07 11.00
N CYS A 379 -30.98 -3.18 11.48
CA CYS A 379 -30.61 -4.07 12.58
C CYS A 379 -30.79 -3.33 13.91
N VAL A 380 -31.54 -3.90 14.85
CA VAL A 380 -31.73 -3.34 16.21
C VAL A 380 -31.12 -4.30 17.23
N SER A 381 -30.20 -3.76 18.03
CA SER A 381 -29.56 -4.25 19.27
C SER A 381 -28.97 -5.68 19.30
N VAL A 382 -27.67 -5.77 19.60
CA VAL A 382 -26.99 -6.99 20.04
C VAL A 382 -26.88 -6.94 21.57
N ALA A 383 -27.55 -7.84 22.27
CA ALA A 383 -27.31 -8.08 23.69
C ALA A 383 -26.43 -9.34 23.82
N SER A 384 -25.20 -9.18 24.31
CA SER A 384 -24.30 -10.31 24.56
C SER A 384 -24.66 -10.98 25.90
N ALA A 385 -24.98 -12.26 25.87
CA ALA A 385 -24.91 -13.12 27.05
C ALA A 385 -23.95 -14.27 26.76
N GLN A 386 -22.99 -14.45 27.66
CA GLN A 386 -21.95 -15.46 27.62
C GLN A 386 -22.52 -16.89 27.58
N THR A 387 -21.76 -17.77 26.91
CA THR A 387 -21.88 -19.23 26.81
C THR A 387 -23.00 -19.78 25.91
N SER A 388 -22.57 -20.36 24.78
CA SER A 388 -23.32 -21.07 23.72
C SER A 388 -23.79 -20.19 22.55
N LEU A 389 -23.14 -20.34 21.38
CA LEU A 389 -23.49 -19.65 20.13
C LEU A 389 -24.91 -20.01 19.67
N PHE A 390 -25.85 -19.07 19.82
CA PHE A 390 -27.09 -19.02 19.07
C PHE A 390 -27.34 -17.57 18.63
N PHE A 391 -27.39 -17.33 17.32
CA PHE A 391 -27.79 -16.03 16.78
C PHE A 391 -29.27 -16.12 16.38
N ILE A 392 -30.13 -15.38 17.09
CA ILE A 392 -31.51 -15.16 16.68
C ILE A 392 -31.53 -13.85 15.88
N ILE A 393 -31.69 -13.95 14.55
CA ILE A 393 -31.90 -12.76 13.70
C ILE A 393 -33.40 -12.59 13.53
N THR A 394 -33.97 -11.56 14.16
CA THR A 394 -35.36 -11.15 13.90
C THR A 394 -35.38 -10.15 12.76
N ILE A 395 -35.99 -10.52 11.63
CA ILE A 395 -36.20 -9.61 10.50
C ILE A 395 -37.64 -9.08 10.58
N THR A 396 -37.80 -7.80 10.88
CA THR A 396 -39.10 -7.13 10.81
C THR A 396 -39.26 -6.50 9.44
N ILE A 397 -40.27 -6.94 8.67
CA ILE A 397 -40.63 -6.34 7.39
C ILE A 397 -41.92 -5.55 7.59
N THR A 398 -41.86 -4.23 7.44
CA THR A 398 -43.04 -3.36 7.47
C THR A 398 -43.49 -3.08 6.05
N ILE A 399 -44.73 -3.46 5.72
CA ILE A 399 -45.34 -3.17 4.41
C ILE A 399 -46.47 -2.17 4.65
N THR A 400 -46.34 -0.96 4.10
CA THR A 400 -47.39 0.07 4.14
C THR A 400 -48.16 0.03 2.83
N ILE A 401 -49.46 -0.28 2.88
CA ILE A 401 -50.33 -0.26 1.71
C ILE A 401 -51.27 0.94 1.86
N THR A 402 -51.19 1.88 0.90
CA THR A 402 -52.11 3.02 0.82
C THR A 402 -53.14 2.75 -0.26
N ILE A 403 -54.41 2.58 0.11
CA ILE A 403 -55.51 2.39 -0.84
C ILE A 403 -56.32 3.70 -0.87
N THR A 404 -56.49 4.27 -2.06
CA THR A 404 -57.26 5.51 -2.25
C THR A 404 -58.58 5.18 -2.95
N ILE A 405 -59.69 5.17 -2.21
CA ILE A 405 -61.04 5.19 -2.80
C ILE A 405 -61.89 6.17 -1.99
N THR A 406 -62.01 7.39 -2.53
CA THR A 406 -62.90 8.50 -2.13
C THR A 406 -62.77 9.03 -0.68
N ILE A 407 -62.11 8.31 0.23
CA ILE A 407 -61.62 8.76 1.54
C ILE A 407 -60.26 8.05 1.78
N THR A 408 -59.22 8.80 2.16
CA THR A 408 -57.90 8.22 2.41
C THR A 408 -57.89 7.44 3.72
N ILE A 409 -57.65 6.12 3.64
CA ILE A 409 -57.41 5.27 4.81
C ILE A 409 -56.03 4.63 4.64
N THR A 410 -55.12 4.94 5.55
CA THR A 410 -53.79 4.31 5.62
C THR A 410 -53.88 3.09 6.53
N ILE A 411 -53.59 1.90 5.99
CA ILE A 411 -53.49 0.66 6.77
C ILE A 411 -52.03 0.23 6.80
N THR A 412 -51.43 0.26 7.99
CA THR A 412 -50.07 -0.27 8.21
C THR A 412 -50.18 -1.70 8.68
N ILE A 413 -49.65 -2.65 7.90
CA ILE A 413 -49.57 -4.06 8.31
C ILE A 413 -48.11 -4.38 8.62
N THR A 414 -47.83 -4.68 9.89
CA THR A 414 -46.51 -5.14 10.32
C THR A 414 -46.50 -6.67 10.32
N ILE A 415 -45.66 -7.28 9.48
CA ILE A 415 -45.46 -8.73 9.47
C ILE A 415 -44.08 -9.01 10.09
N THR A 416 -44.08 -9.62 11.27
CA THR A 416 -42.85 -10.08 11.93
C THR A 416 -42.57 -11.51 11.49
N ILE A 417 -41.51 -11.71 10.70
CA ILE A 417 -41.04 -13.05 10.33
C ILE A 417 -39.85 -13.40 11.20
N THR A 418 -40.06 -14.30 12.16
CA THR A 418 -38.97 -14.87 12.96
C THR A 418 -38.36 -16.03 12.19
N VAL A 419 -37.23 -15.78 11.51
CA VAL A 419 -36.46 -16.85 10.87
C VAL A 419 -35.48 -17.41 11.90
N ILE A 420 -35.78 -18.61 12.43
CA ILE A 420 -34.80 -19.35 13.22
C ILE A 420 -33.84 -20.02 12.23
N ILE A 421 -32.73 -19.35 11.92
CA ILE A 421 -31.64 -19.98 11.18
C ILE A 421 -30.92 -20.91 12.15
N ILE A 422 -31.25 -22.20 12.09
CA ILE A 422 -30.43 -23.24 12.72
C ILE A 422 -29.17 -23.37 11.85
N ILE A 423 -28.12 -22.61 12.17
CA ILE A 423 -26.78 -22.91 11.66
C ILE A 423 -26.34 -24.19 12.37
N VAL A 424 -26.68 -25.33 11.78
CA VAL A 424 -25.94 -26.56 12.04
C VAL A 424 -24.50 -26.25 11.67
N SER A 425 -23.59 -26.45 12.63
CA SER A 425 -22.15 -26.31 12.47
C SER A 425 -21.71 -26.97 11.15
N ILE A 426 -21.52 -26.16 10.10
CA ILE A 426 -20.81 -26.61 8.91
C ILE A 426 -19.38 -26.75 9.39
N MET A 427 -18.90 -27.98 9.53
CA MET A 427 -17.48 -28.23 9.77
C MET A 427 -16.71 -27.50 8.66
N ALA A 428 -15.90 -26.51 9.03
CA ALA A 428 -15.03 -25.80 8.09
C ALA A 428 -14.27 -26.83 7.26
N GLN A 429 -14.44 -26.79 5.93
CA GLN A 429 -13.84 -27.79 5.06
C GLN A 429 -12.34 -27.53 4.98
N ARG A 430 -11.53 -28.57 5.21
CA ARG A 430 -10.07 -28.46 5.11
C ARG A 430 -9.63 -28.50 3.66
N ILE A 431 -8.64 -27.67 3.32
CA ILE A 431 -7.99 -27.77 2.01
C ILE A 431 -7.32 -29.13 1.91
N ARG A 432 -7.56 -29.84 0.80
CA ARG A 432 -6.82 -31.07 0.52
C ARG A 432 -5.38 -30.71 0.13
N PRO A 433 -4.37 -31.42 0.67
CA PRO A 433 -2.98 -31.25 0.25
C PRO A 433 -2.85 -31.20 -1.27
N PHE A 434 -2.01 -30.31 -1.78
CA PHE A 434 -1.41 -30.56 -3.09
C PHE A 434 -0.68 -31.90 -2.98
N ARG A 435 -1.25 -32.95 -3.56
CA ARG A 435 -0.70 -34.31 -3.47
C ARG A 435 0.03 -34.61 -4.76
N LEU A 436 1.34 -34.81 -4.65
CA LEU A 436 2.01 -35.74 -5.54
C LEU A 436 1.64 -37.14 -5.04
N THR A 437 0.89 -37.91 -5.81
CA THR A 437 0.59 -39.30 -5.43
C THR A 437 1.78 -40.17 -5.82
N ALA A 438 2.19 -41.08 -4.93
CA ALA A 438 3.24 -42.05 -5.25
C ALA A 438 2.87 -42.83 -6.53
N GLY A 439 3.77 -42.82 -7.52
CA GLY A 439 3.56 -43.45 -8.82
C GLY A 439 2.89 -42.58 -9.90
N GLU A 440 2.31 -41.42 -9.55
CA GLU A 440 1.82 -40.45 -10.55
C GLU A 440 2.95 -39.51 -11.00
N LYS A 441 3.02 -39.24 -12.30
CA LYS A 441 3.92 -38.24 -12.86
C LYS A 441 3.24 -36.88 -12.84
N GLN A 442 3.87 -35.90 -12.18
CA GLN A 442 3.39 -34.52 -12.15
C GLN A 442 4.30 -33.62 -12.97
N LYS A 443 3.70 -32.76 -13.79
CA LYS A 443 4.42 -31.75 -14.56
C LYS A 443 4.74 -30.55 -13.68
N VAL A 444 6.02 -30.16 -13.64
CA VAL A 444 6.51 -28.97 -12.92
C VAL A 444 7.27 -28.08 -13.90
N HIS A 445 7.05 -26.76 -13.81
CA HIS A 445 7.70 -25.79 -14.68
C HIS A 445 9.10 -25.47 -14.18
N LEU A 446 10.05 -25.40 -15.12
CA LEU A 446 11.42 -24.97 -14.86
C LEU A 446 11.47 -23.44 -15.03
N VAL A 447 11.84 -22.72 -13.97
CA VAL A 447 12.04 -21.27 -14.02
C VAL A 447 13.50 -20.96 -14.32
N GLU A 448 14.41 -21.61 -13.59
CA GLU A 448 15.85 -21.51 -13.78
C GLU A 448 16.46 -22.90 -13.62
N VAL A 449 17.41 -23.24 -14.49
CA VAL A 449 18.10 -24.53 -14.51
C VAL A 449 19.57 -24.30 -14.29
N PHE A 450 20.17 -25.15 -13.45
CA PHE A 450 21.58 -25.07 -13.08
C PHE A 450 22.31 -26.31 -13.58
N HIS A 451 23.65 -26.25 -13.61
CA HIS A 451 24.53 -27.38 -13.98
C HIS A 451 24.19 -28.08 -15.30
N ASN A 452 23.50 -27.37 -16.22
CA ASN A 452 22.95 -27.93 -17.46
C ASN A 452 22.10 -29.22 -17.25
N THR A 453 21.52 -29.44 -16.07
CA THR A 453 20.88 -30.70 -15.68
C THR A 453 19.78 -31.14 -16.66
N PHE A 454 19.04 -30.20 -17.25
CA PHE A 454 17.90 -30.49 -18.15
C PHE A 454 18.10 -30.05 -19.60
N GLY A 455 19.27 -29.49 -19.92
CA GLY A 455 19.54 -28.85 -21.21
C GLY A 455 18.83 -27.50 -21.42
N PRO A 456 19.24 -26.72 -22.44
CA PRO A 456 18.92 -25.28 -22.55
C PRO A 456 17.50 -24.93 -23.02
N ARG A 457 16.64 -25.91 -23.35
CA ARG A 457 15.33 -25.66 -23.98
C ARG A 457 14.12 -26.27 -23.25
N ARG A 458 14.34 -26.96 -22.13
CA ARG A 458 13.26 -27.66 -21.44
C ARG A 458 12.50 -26.68 -20.54
N LYS A 459 11.20 -26.49 -20.78
CA LYS A 459 10.33 -25.58 -19.99
C LYS A 459 9.66 -26.28 -18.80
N PHE A 460 9.66 -27.61 -18.77
CA PHE A 460 9.03 -28.41 -17.74
C PHE A 460 9.68 -29.80 -17.61
N ILE A 461 9.52 -30.40 -16.43
CA ILE A 461 9.89 -31.80 -16.17
C ILE A 461 8.71 -32.55 -15.58
N GLU A 462 8.72 -33.86 -15.75
CA GLU A 462 7.83 -34.76 -15.04
C GLU A 462 8.59 -35.33 -13.84
N ILE A 463 7.96 -35.26 -12.67
CA ILE A 463 8.48 -35.81 -11.42
C ILE A 463 7.54 -36.88 -10.88
N SER A 464 8.08 -37.90 -10.23
CA SER A 464 7.33 -38.91 -9.51
C SER A 464 7.74 -38.92 -8.04
N LEU A 465 6.75 -38.89 -7.14
CA LEU A 465 7.01 -39.01 -5.69
C LEU A 465 7.48 -40.43 -5.35
N GLN A 466 8.55 -40.52 -4.55
CA GLN A 466 8.99 -41.74 -3.89
C GLN A 466 8.48 -41.77 -2.44
N GLU A 467 8.83 -40.77 -1.65
CA GLU A 467 8.40 -40.64 -0.26
C GLU A 467 8.42 -39.19 0.23
N ASP A 468 7.63 -38.91 1.27
CA ASP A 468 7.67 -37.63 2.00
C ASP A 468 8.83 -37.64 3.00
N LEU A 469 9.62 -36.57 3.00
CA LEU A 469 10.73 -36.39 3.94
C LEU A 469 10.31 -35.44 5.09
N PRO A 470 10.94 -35.54 6.28
CA PRO A 470 10.64 -34.66 7.41
C PRO A 470 10.81 -33.17 7.07
N SER A 471 9.74 -32.39 7.27
CA SER A 471 9.63 -30.98 6.89
C SER A 471 9.93 -30.02 8.05
N THR A 472 10.65 -28.93 7.76
CA THR A 472 10.91 -27.77 8.64
C THR A 472 10.00 -26.59 8.25
N GLU A 473 10.31 -25.91 7.14
CA GLU A 473 9.65 -24.69 6.65
C GLU A 473 8.98 -24.85 5.27
N SER A 474 9.24 -25.98 4.58
CA SER A 474 8.73 -26.32 3.23
C SER A 474 8.28 -27.78 3.15
N LEU A 475 7.41 -28.13 2.21
CA LEU A 475 7.11 -29.54 1.92
C LEU A 475 8.32 -30.17 1.22
N VAL A 476 8.92 -31.20 1.82
CA VAL A 476 10.14 -31.85 1.31
C VAL A 476 9.80 -33.26 0.84
N MET A 477 10.12 -33.57 -0.41
CA MET A 477 9.76 -34.84 -1.04
C MET A 477 10.96 -35.45 -1.74
N HIS A 478 11.17 -36.75 -1.57
CA HIS A 478 12.06 -37.52 -2.43
C HIS A 478 11.35 -37.81 -3.74
N VAL A 479 11.92 -37.35 -4.84
CA VAL A 479 11.33 -37.46 -6.17
C VAL A 479 12.30 -38.11 -7.16
N THR A 480 11.75 -38.69 -8.22
CA THR A 480 12.51 -39.12 -9.39
C THR A 480 12.10 -38.36 -10.64
N PHE A 481 13.04 -38.15 -11.56
CA PHE A 481 12.84 -37.47 -12.84
C PHE A 481 13.81 -37.97 -13.90
N GLU A 482 13.54 -37.70 -15.18
CA GLU A 482 14.38 -38.14 -16.29
C GLU A 482 15.37 -37.04 -16.73
N ASN A 483 16.65 -37.38 -16.77
CA ASN A 483 17.70 -36.53 -17.34
C ASN A 483 17.61 -36.46 -18.89
N PRO A 484 18.42 -35.61 -19.56
CA PRO A 484 18.43 -35.52 -21.03
C PRO A 484 18.74 -36.85 -21.75
N SER A 485 19.46 -37.76 -21.09
CA SER A 485 19.77 -39.12 -21.56
C SER A 485 18.66 -40.13 -21.28
N LYS A 486 17.52 -39.71 -20.71
CA LYS A 486 16.38 -40.55 -20.26
C LYS A 486 16.70 -41.53 -19.14
N GLU A 487 17.76 -41.27 -18.38
CA GLU A 487 18.05 -42.02 -17.17
C GLU A 487 17.28 -41.43 -15.99
N THR A 488 16.76 -42.29 -15.13
CA THR A 488 16.09 -41.90 -13.89
C THR A 488 17.11 -41.34 -12.91
N GLN A 489 16.89 -40.11 -12.47
CA GLN A 489 17.66 -39.44 -11.42
C GLN A 489 16.79 -39.23 -10.18
N HIS A 490 17.42 -39.30 -9.00
CA HIS A 490 16.80 -38.99 -7.73
C HIS A 490 17.08 -37.53 -7.35
N GLY A 491 16.10 -36.87 -6.76
CA GLY A 491 16.23 -35.52 -6.23
C GLY A 491 15.34 -35.28 -5.03
N VAL A 492 15.57 -34.15 -4.37
CA VAL A 492 14.71 -33.62 -3.31
C VAL A 492 13.96 -32.42 -3.87
N LEU A 493 12.64 -32.48 -3.87
CA LEU A 493 11.80 -31.35 -4.19
C LEU A 493 11.35 -30.66 -2.89
N LYS A 494 11.79 -29.44 -2.68
CA LYS A 494 11.27 -28.54 -1.64
C LYS A 494 10.22 -27.62 -2.26
N LEU A 495 8.99 -27.64 -1.76
CA LEU A 495 7.91 -26.73 -2.16
C LEU A 495 7.56 -25.76 -1.03
N TYR A 496 7.59 -24.47 -1.36
CA TYR A 496 7.24 -23.38 -0.46
C TYR A 496 5.77 -23.02 -0.66
N ASP A 497 4.92 -23.83 -0.02
CA ASP A 497 3.49 -23.67 -0.01
C ASP A 497 3.00 -23.22 1.38
N ARG A 498 2.47 -21.99 1.47
CA ARG A 498 1.96 -21.40 2.72
C ARG A 498 0.94 -22.26 3.47
N ARG A 499 0.23 -23.15 2.76
CA ARG A 499 -0.80 -24.00 3.35
C ARG A 499 -0.20 -25.15 4.14
N TYR A 500 1.05 -25.51 3.86
CA TYR A 500 1.74 -26.67 4.45
C TYR A 500 3.06 -26.31 5.16
N ALA A 501 3.38 -25.03 5.31
CA ALA A 501 4.53 -24.54 6.06
C ALA A 501 4.34 -24.76 7.59
N ARG A 502 4.84 -25.89 8.10
CA ARG A 502 4.48 -26.43 9.43
C ARG A 502 4.79 -25.49 10.60
N SER A 503 5.98 -24.92 10.61
CA SER A 503 6.51 -23.93 11.58
C SER A 503 5.73 -22.61 11.55
N ILE A 504 5.53 -22.04 10.36
CA ILE A 504 4.81 -20.78 10.12
C ILE A 504 3.36 -20.90 10.60
N ARG A 505 2.75 -22.07 10.38
CA ARG A 505 1.37 -22.36 10.81
C ARG A 505 1.25 -22.80 12.27
N GLN A 506 2.32 -22.78 13.06
CA GLN A 506 2.27 -23.13 14.48
C GLN A 506 1.88 -21.92 15.33
N VAL A 507 0.64 -21.92 15.83
CA VAL A 507 0.09 -20.85 16.69
C VAL A 507 -0.09 -21.42 18.10
N ASN A 508 0.50 -20.78 19.11
CA ASN A 508 0.46 -21.24 20.51
C ASN A 508 0.85 -22.73 20.69
N GLY A 509 1.86 -23.17 19.92
CA GLY A 509 2.36 -24.57 19.95
C GLY A 509 1.52 -25.57 19.15
N LYS A 510 0.36 -25.18 18.60
CA LYS A 510 -0.52 -26.05 17.80
C LYS A 510 -0.41 -25.69 16.31
N THR A 511 -0.22 -26.70 15.46
CA THR A 511 -0.26 -26.50 14.00
C THR A 511 -1.69 -26.25 13.54
N THR A 512 -1.92 -25.12 12.87
CA THR A 512 -3.21 -24.77 12.27
C THR A 512 -3.35 -25.46 10.91
N ALA A 513 -4.45 -26.20 10.72
CA ALA A 513 -4.76 -26.79 9.42
C ALA A 513 -5.25 -25.70 8.45
N PRO A 514 -4.89 -25.77 7.17
CA PRO A 514 -5.37 -24.79 6.21
C PRO A 514 -6.85 -25.07 5.85
N LEU A 515 -7.66 -24.01 5.83
CA LEU A 515 -9.11 -24.06 5.60
C LEU A 515 -9.46 -23.53 4.21
N VAL A 516 -10.49 -24.11 3.57
CA VAL A 516 -10.93 -23.67 2.24
C VAL A 516 -11.33 -22.21 2.25
N GLU A 517 -12.03 -21.78 3.30
CA GLU A 517 -12.48 -20.40 3.44
C GLU A 517 -11.30 -19.42 3.61
N ALA A 518 -10.23 -19.85 4.28
CA ALA A 518 -9.01 -19.06 4.44
C ALA A 518 -8.23 -18.97 3.12
N ASP A 519 -8.20 -20.04 2.33
CA ASP A 519 -7.59 -20.07 1.00
C ASP A 519 -8.33 -19.15 0.03
N ASP A 520 -9.66 -19.26 -0.03
CA ASP A 520 -10.50 -18.42 -0.89
C ASP A 520 -10.39 -16.94 -0.48
N ALA A 521 -10.30 -16.66 0.83
CA ALA A 521 -10.07 -15.31 1.33
C ALA A 521 -8.70 -14.75 0.92
N TYR A 522 -7.63 -15.55 1.01
CA TYR A 522 -6.31 -15.18 0.48
C TYR A 522 -6.35 -14.93 -1.03
N LEU A 523 -6.96 -15.84 -1.80
CA LEU A 523 -7.08 -15.67 -3.26
C LEU A 523 -7.81 -14.38 -3.61
N SER A 524 -8.92 -14.11 -2.91
CA SER A 524 -9.69 -12.87 -3.06
C SER A 524 -8.85 -11.63 -2.69
N PHE A 525 -8.07 -11.70 -1.60
CA PHE A 525 -7.17 -10.64 -1.18
C PHE A 525 -6.10 -10.31 -2.22
N VAL A 526 -5.52 -11.34 -2.85
CA VAL A 526 -4.58 -11.18 -3.96
C VAL A 526 -5.28 -10.59 -5.19
N ARG A 527 -6.46 -11.10 -5.59
CA ARG A 527 -7.21 -10.59 -6.76
C ARG A 527 -7.58 -9.12 -6.62
N GLN A 528 -7.83 -8.66 -5.39
CA GLN A 528 -8.09 -7.26 -5.06
C GLN A 528 -6.82 -6.37 -5.09
N GLY A 529 -5.66 -6.92 -5.48
CA GLY A 529 -4.38 -6.19 -5.52
C GLY A 529 -3.78 -5.86 -4.15
N LYS A 530 -4.43 -6.28 -3.05
CA LYS A 530 -4.02 -5.94 -1.69
C LYS A 530 -2.69 -6.59 -1.30
N MET A 531 -2.37 -7.74 -1.90
CA MET A 531 -1.14 -8.47 -1.59
C MET A 531 0.14 -7.70 -1.93
N GLY A 532 0.14 -6.88 -2.98
CA GLY A 532 1.31 -6.06 -3.34
C GLY A 532 1.66 -5.02 -2.27
N VAL A 533 0.65 -4.29 -1.79
CA VAL A 533 0.80 -3.30 -0.72
C VAL A 533 1.10 -3.98 0.61
N PHE A 534 0.39 -5.07 0.92
CA PHE A 534 0.56 -5.81 2.17
C PHE A 534 1.96 -6.45 2.27
N ARG A 535 2.50 -6.97 1.16
CA ARG A 535 3.90 -7.45 1.07
C ARG A 535 4.88 -6.35 1.47
N SER A 536 4.69 -5.13 0.97
CA SER A 536 5.55 -3.99 1.27
C SER A 536 5.46 -3.57 2.75
N ALA A 537 4.25 -3.62 3.33
CA ALA A 537 4.04 -3.38 4.75
C ALA A 537 4.70 -4.46 5.62
N LEU A 538 4.56 -5.75 5.26
CA LEU A 538 5.20 -6.86 5.94
C LEU A 538 6.73 -6.76 5.84
N GLU A 539 7.28 -6.36 4.70
CA GLU A 539 8.71 -6.09 4.56
C GLU A 539 9.19 -5.05 5.57
N HIS A 540 8.47 -3.93 5.70
CA HIS A 540 8.80 -2.91 6.70
C HIS A 540 8.67 -3.43 8.13
N ILE A 541 7.56 -4.10 8.46
CA ILE A 541 7.30 -4.65 9.81
C ILE A 541 8.38 -5.66 10.21
N TYR A 542 8.71 -6.60 9.33
CA TYR A 542 9.66 -7.68 9.63
C TYR A 542 11.11 -7.19 9.69
N ASN A 543 11.40 -6.05 9.05
CA ASN A 543 12.71 -5.39 9.13
C ASN A 543 12.85 -4.50 10.38
N THR A 544 11.75 -4.09 11.01
CA THR A 544 11.77 -3.14 12.13
C THR A 544 11.32 -3.74 13.46
N GLN A 545 10.51 -4.80 13.43
CA GLN A 545 9.89 -5.44 14.58
C GLN A 545 10.11 -6.95 14.54
N ARG A 546 10.17 -7.60 15.71
CA ARG A 546 10.22 -9.07 15.82
C ARG A 546 8.81 -9.65 15.84
N VAL A 547 8.14 -9.62 14.68
CA VAL A 547 6.78 -10.14 14.48
C VAL A 547 6.82 -11.31 13.50
N ARG A 548 5.99 -12.33 13.75
CA ARG A 548 5.77 -13.48 12.87
C ARG A 548 4.33 -13.54 12.39
N ALA A 549 4.08 -14.33 11.35
CA ALA A 549 2.74 -14.60 10.85
C ALA A 549 1.85 -15.16 11.97
N SER A 550 2.39 -16.04 12.83
CA SER A 550 1.69 -16.59 13.99
C SER A 550 1.12 -15.54 14.94
N ASP A 551 1.75 -14.37 15.03
CA ASP A 551 1.38 -13.32 15.99
C ASP A 551 0.15 -12.52 15.52
N ILE A 552 -0.27 -12.72 14.27
CA ILE A 552 -1.47 -12.12 13.66
C ILE A 552 -2.74 -12.90 14.07
N LEU A 553 -2.59 -14.16 14.54
CA LEU A 553 -3.68 -15.02 15.00
C LEU A 553 -3.74 -15.08 16.53
N ASP A 554 -4.82 -14.55 17.14
CA ASP A 554 -5.25 -14.88 18.52
C ASP A 554 -6.64 -15.57 18.47
N ASN A 555 -7.12 -16.12 19.60
CA ASN A 555 -8.27 -17.02 19.78
C ASN A 555 -9.66 -16.47 19.33
N SER A 556 -9.73 -15.36 18.59
CA SER A 556 -10.95 -14.80 18.00
C SER A 556 -10.95 -14.93 16.46
N PHE A 557 -11.96 -15.61 15.92
CA PHE A 557 -12.14 -15.80 14.48
C PHE A 557 -12.76 -14.53 13.85
N GLU A 558 -11.92 -13.56 13.48
CA GLU A 558 -12.31 -12.47 12.59
C GLU A 558 -11.80 -12.75 11.16
N ALA A 559 -12.67 -12.72 10.14
CA ALA A 559 -12.34 -13.09 8.76
C ALA A 559 -11.18 -12.27 8.15
N ASP A 560 -11.08 -10.99 8.55
CA ASP A 560 -9.98 -10.12 8.15
C ASP A 560 -8.63 -10.55 8.74
N ARG A 561 -8.61 -11.03 10.00
CA ARG A 561 -7.39 -11.56 10.64
C ARG A 561 -6.89 -12.85 9.98
N VAL A 562 -7.79 -13.77 9.64
CA VAL A 562 -7.44 -15.02 8.94
C VAL A 562 -6.81 -14.72 7.57
N THR A 563 -7.35 -13.75 6.84
CA THR A 563 -6.83 -13.33 5.53
C THR A 563 -5.42 -12.74 5.67
N ARG A 564 -5.21 -11.84 6.64
CA ARG A 564 -3.89 -11.25 6.93
C ARG A 564 -2.88 -12.29 7.37
N PHE A 565 -3.30 -13.30 8.13
CA PHE A 565 -2.45 -14.43 8.50
C PHE A 565 -2.02 -15.22 7.26
N GLU A 566 -2.93 -15.62 6.38
CA GLU A 566 -2.58 -16.38 5.19
C GLU A 566 -1.65 -15.58 4.26
N ALA A 567 -1.87 -14.26 4.17
CA ALA A 567 -0.98 -13.35 3.44
C ALA A 567 0.41 -13.23 4.10
N ALA A 568 0.50 -13.10 5.42
CA ALA A 568 1.77 -13.10 6.13
C ALA A 568 2.50 -14.45 6.05
N ALA A 569 1.76 -15.56 6.11
CA ALA A 569 2.28 -16.89 5.94
C ALA A 569 2.85 -17.09 4.52
N TRP A 570 2.20 -16.55 3.49
CA TRP A 570 2.79 -16.49 2.13
C TRP A 570 4.13 -15.75 2.15
N TYR A 571 4.15 -14.56 2.75
CA TYR A 571 5.33 -13.69 2.72
C TYR A 571 6.53 -14.31 3.43
N GLU A 572 6.33 -14.87 4.62
CA GLU A 572 7.38 -15.60 5.33
C GLU A 572 7.89 -16.78 4.52
N ASN A 573 6.99 -17.53 3.87
CA ASN A 573 7.36 -18.70 3.11
C ASN A 573 8.11 -18.36 1.80
N ASP A 574 7.71 -17.28 1.13
CA ASP A 574 8.43 -16.69 -0.02
C ASP A 574 9.81 -16.15 0.40
N LYS A 575 9.92 -15.55 1.59
CA LYS A 575 11.21 -15.15 2.16
C LYS A 575 12.12 -16.35 2.39
N CYS A 576 11.62 -17.44 2.99
CA CYS A 576 12.39 -18.68 3.15
C CYS A 576 12.88 -19.25 1.80
N PHE A 577 12.01 -19.28 0.79
CA PHE A 577 12.37 -19.69 -0.57
C PHE A 577 13.50 -18.83 -1.15
N LYS A 578 13.35 -17.50 -1.13
CA LYS A 578 14.33 -16.56 -1.68
C LYS A 578 15.67 -16.64 -0.95
N THR A 579 15.65 -16.78 0.38
CA THR A 579 16.85 -16.97 1.20
C THR A 579 17.57 -18.25 0.82
N GLU A 580 16.88 -19.39 0.74
CA GLU A 580 17.51 -20.67 0.42
C GLU A 580 18.04 -20.71 -1.02
N LEU A 581 17.28 -20.19 -2.00
CA LEU A 581 17.76 -20.05 -3.39
C LEU A 581 19.03 -19.18 -3.46
N ARG A 582 19.05 -18.05 -2.75
CA ARG A 582 20.22 -17.16 -2.71
C ARG A 582 21.43 -17.86 -2.08
N ALA A 583 21.23 -18.64 -1.01
CA ALA A 583 22.28 -19.41 -0.36
C ALA A 583 22.89 -20.43 -1.33
N TYR A 584 22.08 -21.23 -2.01
CA TYR A 584 22.60 -22.17 -3.02
C TYR A 584 23.37 -21.47 -4.13
N LYS A 585 22.90 -20.29 -4.60
CA LYS A 585 23.64 -19.50 -5.60
C LYS A 585 24.98 -18.97 -5.08
N HIS A 586 25.06 -18.51 -3.83
CA HIS A 586 26.31 -18.05 -3.22
C HIS A 586 27.31 -19.20 -3.00
N LEU A 587 26.80 -20.39 -2.71
CA LEU A 587 27.59 -21.56 -2.39
C LEU A 587 27.79 -22.50 -3.59
N GLU A 588 27.73 -21.97 -4.82
CA GLU A 588 27.86 -22.74 -6.06
C GLU A 588 29.11 -23.62 -6.06
N SER A 589 30.24 -23.12 -5.56
CA SER A 589 31.51 -23.85 -5.48
C SER A 589 31.51 -25.03 -4.51
N LEU A 590 30.54 -25.09 -3.58
CA LEU A 590 30.43 -26.16 -2.58
C LEU A 590 29.37 -27.22 -2.95
N GLN A 591 28.60 -26.98 -4.02
CA GLN A 591 27.53 -27.87 -4.47
C GLN A 591 28.07 -29.21 -4.98
N GLY A 592 27.50 -30.30 -4.48
CA GLY A 592 27.90 -31.68 -4.78
C GLY A 592 29.05 -32.21 -3.94
N ASP A 593 29.61 -31.40 -3.02
CA ASP A 593 30.63 -31.83 -2.06
C ASP A 593 30.22 -31.61 -0.61
N LYS A 594 29.85 -30.36 -0.25
CA LYS A 594 29.46 -29.98 1.13
C LYS A 594 27.98 -29.69 1.28
N ILE A 595 27.33 -29.34 0.17
CA ILE A 595 25.90 -29.07 0.09
C ILE A 595 25.33 -29.76 -1.16
N PRO A 596 24.04 -30.10 -1.21
CA PRO A 596 23.44 -30.69 -2.41
C PRO A 596 23.61 -29.82 -3.64
N ARG A 597 23.68 -30.41 -4.84
CA ARG A 597 23.51 -29.61 -6.06
C ARG A 597 22.10 -29.07 -6.17
N LEU A 598 21.97 -27.79 -6.50
CA LEU A 598 20.71 -27.20 -6.95
C LEU A 598 20.54 -27.56 -8.43
N PHE A 599 19.52 -28.35 -8.78
CA PHE A 599 19.23 -28.68 -10.18
C PHE A 599 18.34 -27.63 -10.85
N ALA A 600 17.31 -27.14 -10.14
CA ALA A 600 16.41 -26.13 -10.69
C ALA A 600 15.65 -25.33 -9.63
N HIS A 601 15.36 -24.07 -9.96
CA HIS A 601 14.21 -23.35 -9.41
C HIS A 601 12.98 -23.77 -10.21
N VAL A 602 12.00 -24.33 -9.50
CA VAL A 602 10.78 -24.85 -10.10
C VAL A 602 9.55 -24.08 -9.67
N ARG A 603 8.48 -24.22 -10.45
CA ARG A 603 7.21 -23.53 -10.24
C ARG A 603 6.02 -24.42 -10.55
N ILE A 604 5.03 -24.40 -9.68
CA ILE A 604 3.74 -25.06 -9.87
C ILE A 604 2.68 -23.97 -10.09
N PRO A 605 2.01 -23.92 -11.25
CA PRO A 605 1.05 -22.87 -11.56
C PRO A 605 -0.28 -23.08 -10.81
N TYR A 606 -1.03 -21.98 -10.68
CA TYR A 606 -2.34 -21.93 -10.03
C TYR A 606 -3.29 -23.05 -10.48
N SER A 607 -3.42 -23.27 -11.80
CA SER A 607 -4.36 -24.25 -12.36
C SER A 607 -4.06 -25.68 -11.88
N THR A 608 -2.78 -26.01 -11.69
CA THR A 608 -2.33 -27.30 -11.17
C THR A 608 -2.62 -27.43 -9.68
N ILE A 609 -2.41 -26.36 -8.92
CA ILE A 609 -2.62 -26.33 -7.47
C ILE A 609 -4.09 -26.46 -7.11
N TYR A 610 -4.94 -25.65 -7.76
CA TYR A 610 -6.34 -25.48 -7.39
C TYR A 610 -7.29 -26.38 -8.18
N GLN A 611 -6.80 -27.05 -9.24
CA GLN A 611 -7.61 -27.85 -10.16
C GLN A 611 -8.82 -27.06 -10.71
N ARG A 612 -8.65 -25.75 -10.90
CA ARG A 612 -9.67 -24.82 -11.38
C ARG A 612 -9.14 -24.07 -12.61
N ALA A 613 -10.07 -23.67 -13.48
CA ALA A 613 -9.73 -22.81 -14.61
C ALA A 613 -9.20 -21.47 -14.08
N ARG A 614 -8.15 -20.96 -14.73
CA ARG A 614 -7.57 -19.65 -14.48
C ARG A 614 -8.50 -18.59 -15.07
N GLU A 615 -8.81 -17.54 -14.32
CA GLU A 615 -9.58 -16.41 -14.85
C GLU A 615 -8.68 -15.51 -15.69
N ALA A 616 -9.24 -14.77 -16.67
CA ALA A 616 -8.45 -13.95 -17.61
C ALA A 616 -7.58 -12.89 -16.89
N HIS A 617 -7.99 -12.45 -15.70
CA HIS A 617 -7.28 -11.46 -14.88
C HIS A 617 -6.31 -12.05 -13.86
N ASP A 618 -6.20 -13.39 -13.75
CA ASP A 618 -5.30 -14.03 -12.78
C ASP A 618 -3.81 -13.95 -13.20
N GLU A 619 -3.51 -13.57 -14.46
CA GLU A 619 -2.13 -13.55 -14.97
C GLU A 619 -1.24 -12.53 -14.27
N GLN A 620 -1.80 -11.38 -13.89
CA GLN A 620 -1.05 -10.32 -13.20
C GLN A 620 -0.69 -10.70 -11.75
N TRP A 621 -1.35 -11.72 -11.19
CA TRP A 621 -1.20 -12.18 -9.82
C TRP A 621 -0.45 -13.51 -9.71
N ASP A 622 0.15 -13.95 -10.81
CA ASP A 622 0.71 -15.27 -10.99
C ASP A 622 1.87 -15.58 -10.02
N GLU A 623 2.57 -14.55 -9.52
CA GLU A 623 3.57 -14.63 -8.44
C GLU A 623 2.94 -15.14 -7.13
N PHE A 624 1.76 -14.61 -6.75
CA PHE A 624 1.10 -14.89 -5.48
C PHE A 624 0.27 -16.18 -5.47
N PHE A 625 -0.10 -16.66 -6.66
CA PHE A 625 -0.92 -17.87 -6.85
C PHE A 625 -0.14 -19.14 -7.09
N CYS A 626 1.12 -19.01 -7.53
CA CYS A 626 1.98 -20.15 -7.75
C CYS A 626 2.69 -20.60 -6.48
N VAL A 627 3.19 -21.83 -6.53
CA VAL A 627 4.09 -22.36 -5.51
C VAL A 627 5.47 -22.48 -6.13
N HIS A 628 6.45 -21.81 -5.52
CA HIS A 628 7.85 -21.94 -5.88
C HIS A 628 8.49 -23.13 -5.17
N GLY A 629 9.52 -23.69 -5.78
CA GLY A 629 10.27 -24.78 -5.19
C GLY A 629 11.71 -24.87 -5.67
N LEU A 630 12.48 -25.69 -4.97
CA LEU A 630 13.85 -26.04 -5.32
C LEU A 630 13.93 -27.54 -5.57
N LEU A 631 14.50 -27.92 -6.70
CA LEU A 631 14.86 -29.29 -6.99
C LEU A 631 16.36 -29.46 -6.72
N LEU A 632 16.69 -30.29 -5.74
CA LEU A 632 18.03 -30.50 -5.23
C LEU A 632 18.50 -31.94 -5.46
N GLU A 633 19.80 -32.17 -5.37
CA GLU A 633 20.40 -33.50 -5.30
C GLU A 633 19.89 -34.25 -4.08
N TYR A 634 19.49 -35.50 -4.29
CA TYR A 634 19.17 -36.40 -3.18
C TYR A 634 20.46 -36.94 -2.58
N ILE A 635 20.65 -36.72 -1.28
CA ILE A 635 21.77 -37.27 -0.52
C ILE A 635 21.26 -38.49 0.24
N PRO A 636 21.64 -39.72 -0.16
CA PRO A 636 21.27 -40.92 0.57
C PRO A 636 22.02 -40.95 1.91
N GLY A 637 21.30 -40.99 3.02
CA GLY A 637 21.92 -40.94 4.34
C GLY A 637 20.98 -40.63 5.48
N HIS A 638 21.55 -40.51 6.69
CA HIS A 638 20.81 -40.22 7.92
C HIS A 638 21.04 -38.79 8.40
N LYS A 639 20.05 -38.22 9.09
CA LYS A 639 20.25 -36.93 9.79
C LYS A 639 21.29 -37.09 10.89
N LEU A 640 22.14 -36.09 11.06
CA LEU A 640 23.14 -36.04 12.12
C LEU A 640 22.54 -36.23 13.52
N GLU A 641 21.33 -35.71 13.77
CA GLU A 641 20.62 -35.91 15.07
C GLU A 641 20.30 -37.38 15.38
N GLN A 642 20.19 -38.21 14.34
CA GLN A 642 19.92 -39.65 14.46
C GLN A 642 21.23 -40.46 14.49
N TRP A 643 22.36 -39.76 14.58
CA TRP A 643 23.72 -40.29 14.59
C TRP A 643 24.40 -39.89 15.92
N PRO A 644 25.28 -40.71 16.51
CA PRO A 644 25.77 -42.02 16.06
C PRO A 644 24.88 -43.20 16.47
N LYS A 645 24.95 -44.29 15.69
CA LYS A 645 24.40 -45.61 16.10
C LYS A 645 25.24 -46.17 17.27
N PRO A 646 24.70 -47.04 18.15
CA PRO A 646 25.42 -47.53 19.34
C PRO A 646 26.75 -48.27 19.09
N SER A 647 27.01 -48.72 17.86
CA SER A 647 28.20 -49.49 17.45
C SER A 647 29.35 -48.62 16.92
N PHE A 648 29.30 -47.31 17.13
CA PHE A 648 30.20 -46.34 16.48
C PHE A 648 31.37 -45.92 17.38
N ALA A 649 32.59 -45.87 16.83
CA ALA A 649 33.78 -45.52 17.60
C ALA A 649 33.87 -44.00 17.90
N PRO A 650 34.35 -43.58 19.08
CA PRO A 650 34.45 -42.16 19.46
C PRO A 650 35.29 -41.28 18.52
N ASP A 651 36.44 -41.78 18.05
CA ASP A 651 37.36 -41.01 17.19
C ASP A 651 36.74 -40.71 15.81
N THR A 652 35.92 -41.64 15.35
CA THR A 652 35.17 -41.55 14.11
C THR A 652 34.10 -40.47 14.15
N LEU A 653 33.36 -40.39 15.26
CA LEU A 653 32.41 -39.32 15.51
C LEU A 653 33.11 -37.95 15.55
N LYS A 654 34.30 -37.89 16.18
CA LYS A 654 35.10 -36.67 16.24
C LYS A 654 35.51 -36.19 14.85
N ALA A 655 36.01 -37.07 13.99
CA ALA A 655 36.39 -36.72 12.61
C ALA A 655 35.20 -36.21 11.78
N ALA A 656 34.02 -36.82 11.94
CA ALA A 656 32.82 -36.36 11.25
C ALA A 656 32.34 -34.99 11.75
N ILE A 657 32.39 -34.74 13.05
CA ILE A 657 32.10 -33.42 13.64
C ILE A 657 33.10 -32.38 13.14
N GLU A 658 34.39 -32.69 13.10
CA GLU A 658 35.43 -31.78 12.55
C GLU A 658 35.17 -31.46 11.07
N SER A 659 34.75 -32.45 10.28
CA SER A 659 34.38 -32.25 8.87
C SER A 659 33.13 -31.36 8.70
N VAL A 660 32.11 -31.53 9.56
CA VAL A 660 30.93 -30.65 9.61
C VAL A 660 31.35 -29.22 9.95
N ILE A 661 32.16 -29.05 11.00
CA ILE A 661 32.68 -27.74 11.43
C ILE A 661 33.45 -27.08 10.28
N GLY A 662 34.34 -27.81 9.60
CA GLY A 662 35.06 -27.32 8.43
C GLY A 662 34.12 -26.85 7.32
N SER A 663 33.06 -27.62 7.05
CA SER A 663 32.08 -27.27 6.02
C SER A 663 31.27 -26.02 6.38
N ILE A 664 30.97 -25.81 7.67
CA ILE A 664 30.35 -24.57 8.17
C ILE A 664 31.33 -23.38 8.02
N TYR A 665 32.62 -23.58 8.30
CA TYR A 665 33.63 -22.53 8.07
C TYR A 665 33.71 -22.15 6.60
N ASP A 666 33.75 -23.12 5.69
CA ASP A 666 33.79 -22.87 4.24
C ASP A 666 32.56 -22.07 3.78
N ILE A 667 31.37 -22.39 4.31
CA ILE A 667 30.12 -21.68 4.04
C ILE A 667 30.17 -20.24 4.58
N ASN A 668 30.64 -20.08 5.82
CA ASN A 668 30.78 -18.76 6.47
C ASN A 668 31.77 -17.87 5.72
N GLU A 669 32.87 -18.43 5.20
CA GLU A 669 33.87 -17.70 4.40
C GLU A 669 33.29 -17.15 3.11
N LEU A 670 32.34 -17.88 2.49
CA LEU A 670 31.58 -17.42 1.33
C LEU A 670 30.46 -16.43 1.70
N GLY A 671 30.37 -16.01 2.96
CA GLY A 671 29.47 -14.94 3.42
C GLY A 671 28.05 -15.39 3.71
N VAL A 672 27.78 -16.70 3.78
CA VAL A 672 26.49 -17.26 4.20
C VAL A 672 26.63 -17.75 5.64
N LEU A 673 25.80 -17.23 6.54
CA LEU A 673 25.85 -17.51 7.97
C LEU A 673 24.62 -18.32 8.38
N LEU A 674 24.83 -19.42 9.08
CA LEU A 674 23.76 -20.26 9.61
C LEU A 674 23.45 -19.89 11.07
N GLU A 675 22.19 -19.95 11.47
CA GLU A 675 21.83 -19.80 12.89
C GLU A 675 22.41 -20.95 13.73
N LYS A 676 22.77 -20.69 14.99
CA LYS A 676 23.45 -21.64 15.91
C LYS A 676 22.77 -23.02 16.09
N ASN A 677 21.55 -23.21 15.62
CA ASN A 677 20.73 -24.42 15.82
C ASN A 677 20.41 -25.18 14.52
N SER A 678 21.13 -24.94 13.43
CA SER A 678 20.91 -25.66 12.17
C SER A 678 21.30 -27.15 12.29
N ASN A 679 20.33 -27.99 12.65
CA ASN A 679 20.47 -29.45 12.76
C ASN A 679 20.27 -30.18 11.41
N ASP A 680 20.26 -29.45 10.31
CA ASP A 680 19.93 -29.96 8.97
C ASP A 680 21.16 -30.47 8.23
N ILE A 681 21.83 -31.44 8.84
CA ILE A 681 23.00 -32.12 8.29
C ILE A 681 22.61 -33.57 7.98
N ILE A 682 22.86 -33.99 6.74
CA ILE A 682 22.75 -35.38 6.30
C ILE A 682 24.15 -35.95 6.17
N ILE A 683 24.37 -37.11 6.77
CA ILE A 683 25.61 -37.85 6.61
C ILE A 683 25.38 -38.83 5.48
N LYS A 684 26.10 -38.64 4.37
CA LYS A 684 25.95 -39.49 3.20
C LYS A 684 26.45 -40.90 3.50
N ASP A 685 25.55 -41.87 3.35
CA ASP A 685 25.89 -43.28 3.31
C ASP A 685 26.28 -43.64 1.88
N ASN A 686 27.48 -44.17 1.67
CA ASN A 686 27.83 -44.76 0.38
C ASN A 686 27.24 -46.18 0.37
N ASP A 687 26.27 -46.44 -0.52
CA ASP A 687 25.56 -47.72 -0.59
C ASP A 687 26.54 -48.92 -0.69
N ASN A 688 26.32 -49.90 0.21
CA ASN A 688 26.70 -51.32 0.14
C ASN A 688 28.07 -51.83 0.63
N ASP A 689 28.77 -51.17 1.55
CA ASP A 689 29.80 -51.89 2.33
C ASP A 689 29.76 -51.54 3.81
N ASN A 690 29.54 -52.54 4.65
CA ASN A 690 29.69 -52.40 6.10
C ASN A 690 31.16 -52.20 6.52
N ASP A 691 32.10 -52.25 5.56
CA ASP A 691 33.55 -52.16 5.75
C ASP A 691 34.18 -50.87 5.17
N ILE A 692 33.41 -49.86 4.78
CA ILE A 692 33.99 -48.59 4.28
C ILE A 692 34.58 -47.77 5.45
N PRO A 693 35.85 -47.31 5.36
CA PRO A 693 36.44 -46.40 6.34
C PRO A 693 35.63 -45.10 6.43
N VAL A 694 35.35 -44.66 7.64
CA VAL A 694 34.50 -43.50 7.90
C VAL A 694 35.08 -42.17 7.40
N ASP A 695 36.37 -42.12 7.11
CA ASP A 695 37.01 -40.98 6.43
C ASP A 695 36.40 -40.69 5.04
N SER A 696 35.60 -41.61 4.51
CA SER A 696 34.85 -41.47 3.25
C SER A 696 33.41 -40.95 3.40
N GLN A 697 32.86 -40.87 4.62
CA GLN A 697 31.50 -40.38 4.86
C GLN A 697 31.48 -38.86 4.90
N LYS A 698 30.76 -38.26 3.94
CA LYS A 698 30.73 -36.80 3.75
C LYS A 698 29.46 -36.19 4.34
N PRO A 699 29.56 -35.21 5.24
CA PRO A 699 28.40 -34.45 5.70
C PRO A 699 27.92 -33.48 4.62
N PHE A 700 26.61 -33.36 4.48
CA PHE A 700 25.92 -32.42 3.62
C PHE A 700 25.00 -31.53 4.44
N ILE A 701 25.13 -30.22 4.30
CA ILE A 701 24.20 -29.24 4.90
C ILE A 701 23.07 -28.98 3.91
N VAL A 702 21.82 -29.19 4.32
CA VAL A 702 20.68 -29.33 3.38
C VAL A 702 19.52 -28.36 3.59
N ASP A 703 19.59 -27.42 4.53
CA ASP A 703 18.57 -26.40 4.77
C ASP A 703 19.20 -25.03 5.02
N PHE A 704 18.88 -24.06 4.16
CA PHE A 704 19.36 -22.68 4.26
C PHE A 704 18.22 -21.67 4.38
N THR A 705 17.01 -22.10 4.74
CA THR A 705 15.82 -21.22 4.83
C THR A 705 15.98 -20.03 5.77
N LYS A 706 16.83 -20.17 6.79
CA LYS A 706 17.12 -19.15 7.82
C LYS A 706 18.55 -18.60 7.72
N ALA A 707 19.22 -18.80 6.60
CA ALA A 707 20.56 -18.26 6.39
C ALA A 707 20.55 -16.72 6.41
N VAL A 708 21.61 -16.12 6.94
CA VAL A 708 21.87 -14.69 6.95
C VAL A 708 23.09 -14.41 6.09
N PHE A 709 23.11 -13.30 5.36
CA PHE A 709 24.22 -12.96 4.47
C PHE A 709 25.09 -11.87 5.10
N ARG A 710 26.41 -12.08 5.10
CA ARG A 710 27.40 -11.14 5.64
C ARG A 710 27.22 -9.73 5.06
N GLU A 711 27.01 -9.65 3.75
CA GLU A 711 26.78 -8.38 3.04
C GLU A 711 25.51 -7.64 3.50
N ASP A 712 24.47 -8.32 3.94
CA ASP A 712 23.24 -7.68 4.44
C ASP A 712 23.47 -7.10 5.84
N LEU A 713 24.26 -7.79 6.66
CA LEU A 713 24.67 -7.30 7.98
C LEU A 713 25.58 -6.08 7.85
N GLU A 714 26.54 -6.10 6.92
CA GLU A 714 27.40 -4.95 6.61
C GLU A 714 26.56 -3.74 6.18
N LYS A 715 25.57 -3.91 5.30
CA LYS A 715 24.67 -2.82 4.87
C LYS A 715 23.87 -2.25 6.05
N ILE A 716 23.41 -3.09 6.98
CA ILE A 716 22.69 -2.64 8.18
C ILE A 716 23.62 -1.83 9.07
N GLU A 717 24.85 -2.29 9.29
CA GLU A 717 25.80 -1.62 10.15
C GLU A 717 26.26 -0.27 9.55
N ILE A 718 26.52 -0.24 8.24
CA ILE A 718 26.84 1.00 7.50
C ILE A 718 25.73 2.04 7.67
N LYS A 719 24.45 1.64 7.63
CA LYS A 719 23.32 2.55 7.83
C LYS A 719 23.22 3.10 9.26
N ARG A 720 23.81 2.44 10.25
CA ARG A 720 23.80 2.87 11.66
C ARG A 720 24.95 3.82 12.01
N LEU A 721 26.02 3.81 11.23
CA LEU A 721 27.18 4.66 11.47
C LEU A 721 26.90 6.11 11.04
N PRO A 722 27.34 7.12 11.82
CA PRO A 722 27.24 8.51 11.42
C PRO A 722 28.15 8.80 10.22
N ILE A 723 27.80 9.80 9.41
CA ILE A 723 28.54 10.16 8.19
C ILE A 723 30.02 10.44 8.47
N SER A 724 30.34 11.04 9.62
CA SER A 724 31.73 11.29 10.05
C SER A 724 32.55 10.00 10.17
N ASP A 725 31.93 8.92 10.65
CA ASP A 725 32.58 7.62 10.81
C ASP A 725 32.74 6.91 9.47
N LEU A 726 31.78 7.09 8.55
CA LEU A 726 31.85 6.56 7.19
C LEU A 726 32.99 7.18 6.36
N LEU A 727 33.36 8.43 6.65
CA LEU A 727 34.41 9.17 5.93
C LEU A 727 35.81 8.93 6.49
N ALA A 728 35.94 8.32 7.67
CA ALA A 728 37.22 7.91 8.25
C ALA A 728 37.72 6.62 7.57
N THR A 729 38.35 6.77 6.40
CA THR A 729 38.76 5.65 5.52
C THR A 729 39.73 4.66 6.14
N GLU A 730 40.53 5.06 7.14
CA GLU A 730 41.48 4.17 7.84
C GLU A 730 40.82 3.26 8.89
N ASP A 731 39.65 3.62 9.42
CA ASP A 731 39.00 2.91 10.54
C ASP A 731 37.81 2.05 10.09
N LEU A 732 37.24 2.32 8.90
CA LEU A 732 36.00 1.69 8.46
C LEU A 732 36.07 0.16 8.40
N ARG A 733 37.18 -0.39 7.88
CA ARG A 733 37.38 -1.85 7.77
C ARG A 733 37.62 -2.52 9.12
N THR A 734 38.15 -1.79 10.10
CA THR A 734 38.37 -2.26 11.47
C THR A 734 37.08 -2.17 12.29
N ARG A 735 36.26 -1.14 12.07
CA ARG A 735 34.93 -0.98 12.68
C ARG A 735 33.89 -1.96 12.13
N LEU A 736 33.92 -2.22 10.82
CA LEU A 736 33.04 -3.19 10.16
C LEU A 736 33.51 -4.64 10.34
N LYS A 737 34.66 -4.89 10.99
CA LYS A 737 34.95 -6.21 11.58
C LYS A 737 33.97 -6.44 12.74
N LEU A 738 32.73 -6.70 12.37
CA LEU A 738 31.72 -7.28 13.22
C LEU A 738 32.36 -8.53 13.85
N ALA A 739 32.53 -8.50 15.17
CA ALA A 739 32.88 -9.70 15.91
C ALA A 739 31.70 -10.67 15.78
N TYR A 740 31.80 -11.61 14.84
CA TYR A 740 30.88 -12.75 14.73
C TYR A 740 31.63 -14.03 15.08
#